data_AF-A0A2E2C4R5-F1
#
_entry.id   AF-A0A2E2C4R5-F1
#
_cell.length_a   1.000
_cell.length_b   1.000
_cell.length_c   1.000
_cell.angle_alpha   90.00
_cell.angle_beta   90.00
_cell.angle_gamma   90.00
#
_symmetry.space_group_name_H-M   'P 1'
#
loop_
_entity.id
_entity.type
_entity.pdbx_description
1 polymer ?
#
loop_
_entity_poly.entity_id
_entity_poly.type
_entity_poly.pdbx_seq_one_letter_code
_entity_poly.pdbx_strand_id
1 'polypeptide(L)'
;MWTDNETSLDLLGFRVHADLIRSVVTDPKLLPVTLGVFADWGGGKTSLMKMLEESFDPDNWENGSQEHKQCERTACLYFNGWLFEGYDDAKSAILSSVLVALGEHKRFGPKVRDRCASLLKSVNWMRVAHLGLKHVALPAIAAYATGGASLVPAIAASAGGTLPWNWEDTDKDTPESMRDDNDGESVDWANLIKNDPSKAGPLDVRTFREKFGHLLKDSDIDSLVVLIDDLDRCSPERIIENLEAIKLFLNVENTAFIIGADPRIVRHAIAWKYKDHDDKVEIEDEAPTIVTDYLEKLIQYPYRLPRLSPTEIETYMALLFCQSHLTEELFNSTVSACDVQRAEDRYSVFGYSAVKEAVNGNGGAKLPERLGSALTFSASAAPLITEGLKGNPRQVKRFLNAFVLRKKLAGVANLTNIKDGILVKLMILEYSNDKKFRELYEWQAAQNGVPKEIEQFEEAISDEFKENKNKPTLPEDWSNPRLKRWLSMEPVLSGVDLRDYFWIARDRLQSSITGMSLVPQIVRRVLEGLTSKNSAMRVDAVKSAGEFDETELEILYDLLDRNTKHNPSEKSAYDALRSLIEANVSGAVSQLVATVSEIPPAAIPPAVGGDIIALIKAKPEVSKPFLKLIESLKKTDTQVGKMITLIDKKKG
;
A
#
# COMPACT_ATOMS: atom_id res chain seq x y z
N MET A 1 -18.98 -11.98 -4.10
CA MET A 1 -17.59 -11.48 -4.02
C MET A 1 -17.52 -10.31 -4.97
N TRP A 2 -16.71 -9.32 -4.64
CA TRP A 2 -16.68 -8.04 -5.33
C TRP A 2 -15.29 -7.75 -5.87
N THR A 3 -15.22 -7.12 -7.03
CA THR A 3 -13.95 -6.66 -7.61
C THR A 3 -13.38 -5.49 -6.80
N ASP A 4 -12.07 -5.47 -6.64
CA ASP A 4 -11.31 -4.41 -5.97
C ASP A 4 -10.88 -3.33 -6.97
N ASN A 5 -11.84 -2.90 -7.80
CA ASN A 5 -11.67 -1.86 -8.81
C ASN A 5 -12.39 -0.59 -8.36
N GLU A 6 -11.89 0.55 -8.84
CA GLU A 6 -12.58 1.83 -8.78
C GLU A 6 -13.89 1.78 -9.60
N THR A 7 -14.82 2.66 -9.23
CA THR A 7 -16.16 2.69 -9.81
C THR A 7 -16.76 4.07 -9.61
N SER A 8 -17.61 4.48 -10.55
CA SER A 8 -18.48 5.66 -10.44
C SER A 8 -19.80 5.37 -9.72
N LEU A 9 -20.15 4.09 -9.52
CA LEU A 9 -21.32 3.70 -8.74
C LEU A 9 -21.14 4.10 -7.27
N ASP A 10 -22.01 4.99 -6.79
CA ASP A 10 -21.88 5.57 -5.46
C ASP A 10 -22.55 4.75 -4.35
N LEU A 11 -21.86 3.71 -3.89
CA LEU A 11 -22.30 2.95 -2.72
C LEU A 11 -21.94 3.62 -1.39
N LEU A 12 -21.15 4.70 -1.39
CA LEU A 12 -20.59 5.33 -0.19
C LEU A 12 -21.26 6.67 0.15
N GLY A 13 -22.05 7.25 -0.75
CA GLY A 13 -22.57 8.60 -0.63
C GLY A 13 -21.53 9.68 -0.96
N PHE A 14 -20.51 9.37 -1.75
CA PHE A 14 -19.44 10.29 -2.12
C PHE A 14 -19.83 11.28 -3.22
N ARG A 15 -20.98 11.12 -3.88
CA ARG A 15 -21.48 12.05 -4.90
C ARG A 15 -21.64 13.47 -4.37
N VAL A 16 -22.00 13.65 -3.09
CA VAL A 16 -22.06 14.98 -2.45
C VAL A 16 -20.69 15.69 -2.41
N HIS A 17 -19.59 14.94 -2.36
CA HIS A 17 -18.24 15.48 -2.43
C HIS A 17 -17.88 15.85 -3.86
N ALA A 18 -18.27 15.03 -4.84
CA ALA A 18 -18.09 15.31 -6.26
C ALA A 18 -18.85 16.58 -6.66
N ASP A 19 -20.11 16.72 -6.23
CA ASP A 19 -20.93 17.91 -6.51
C ASP A 19 -20.33 19.19 -5.90
N LEU A 20 -19.82 19.12 -4.67
CA LEU A 20 -19.13 20.25 -4.04
C LEU A 20 -17.90 20.65 -4.86
N ILE A 21 -17.05 19.68 -5.21
CA ILE A 21 -15.84 19.95 -6.01
C ILE A 21 -16.23 20.52 -7.38
N ARG A 22 -17.23 19.95 -8.06
CA ARG A 22 -17.77 20.46 -9.33
C ARG A 22 -18.18 21.92 -9.20
N SER A 23 -18.90 22.29 -8.14
CA SER A 23 -19.33 23.68 -7.92
C SER A 23 -18.17 24.66 -7.75
N VAL A 24 -17.05 24.22 -7.18
CA VAL A 24 -15.85 25.05 -6.97
C VAL A 24 -15.06 25.23 -8.27
N VAL A 25 -14.86 24.14 -9.01
CA VAL A 25 -14.02 24.14 -10.23
C VAL A 25 -14.73 24.65 -11.48
N THR A 26 -16.02 24.95 -11.37
CA THR A 26 -16.83 25.57 -12.42
C THR A 26 -17.28 26.99 -12.09
N ASP A 27 -16.94 27.53 -10.90
CA ASP A 27 -17.19 28.92 -10.55
C ASP A 27 -16.13 29.84 -11.19
N PRO A 28 -16.49 30.71 -12.15
CA PRO A 28 -15.54 31.61 -12.81
C PRO A 28 -14.80 32.56 -11.85
N LYS A 29 -15.36 32.83 -10.65
CA LYS A 29 -14.73 33.69 -9.65
C LYS A 29 -13.59 33.00 -8.89
N LEU A 30 -13.59 31.67 -8.88
CA LEU A 30 -12.58 30.87 -8.20
C LEU A 30 -11.47 30.42 -9.16
N LEU A 31 -11.66 30.58 -10.47
CA LEU A 31 -10.67 30.20 -11.48
C LEU A 31 -9.55 31.25 -11.61
N PRO A 32 -8.28 30.83 -11.75
CA PRO A 32 -7.84 29.44 -11.77
C PRO A 32 -7.62 28.82 -10.39
N VAL A 33 -7.97 27.53 -10.28
CA VAL A 33 -7.95 26.81 -9.00
C VAL A 33 -7.13 25.52 -9.06
N THR A 34 -6.47 25.19 -7.95
CA THR A 34 -5.83 23.88 -7.75
C THR A 34 -6.33 23.28 -6.44
N LEU A 35 -7.14 22.23 -6.55
CA LEU A 35 -7.78 21.54 -5.43
C LEU A 35 -7.13 20.16 -5.24
N GLY A 36 -6.71 19.85 -4.02
CA GLY A 36 -6.17 18.53 -3.67
C GLY A 36 -7.24 17.66 -3.05
N VAL A 37 -7.53 16.48 -3.62
CA VAL A 37 -8.39 15.45 -3.02
C VAL A 37 -7.50 14.46 -2.27
N PHE A 38 -7.52 14.57 -0.94
CA PHE A 38 -6.63 13.83 -0.05
C PHE A 38 -7.36 12.74 0.71
N ALA A 39 -6.84 11.52 0.59
CA ALA A 39 -7.25 10.37 1.39
C ALA A 39 -6.14 9.32 1.44
N ASP A 40 -6.19 8.46 2.45
CA ASP A 40 -5.31 7.29 2.53
C ASP A 40 -5.52 6.37 1.31
N TRP A 41 -4.55 5.50 1.04
CA TRP A 41 -4.71 4.46 0.02
C TRP A 41 -5.97 3.60 0.26
N GLY A 42 -6.80 3.44 -0.78
CA GLY A 42 -8.10 2.75 -0.67
C GLY A 42 -9.23 3.59 -0.07
N GLY A 43 -9.01 4.89 0.19
CA GLY A 43 -10.02 5.82 0.71
C GLY A 43 -11.05 6.33 -0.32
N GLY A 44 -11.00 5.88 -1.58
CA GLY A 44 -11.98 6.23 -2.61
C GLY A 44 -11.63 7.41 -3.52
N LYS A 45 -10.37 7.88 -3.55
CA LYS A 45 -9.93 9.00 -4.40
C LYS A 45 -10.25 8.77 -5.89
N THR A 46 -9.79 7.66 -6.47
CA THR A 46 -10.01 7.32 -7.88
C THR A 46 -11.50 7.12 -8.20
N SER A 47 -12.27 6.51 -7.29
CA SER A 47 -13.74 6.44 -7.44
C SER A 47 -14.38 7.83 -7.48
N LEU A 48 -13.97 8.75 -6.60
CA LEU A 48 -14.43 10.14 -6.64
C LEU A 48 -14.02 10.84 -7.95
N MET A 49 -12.81 10.59 -8.46
CA MET A 49 -12.37 11.16 -9.74
C MET A 49 -13.23 10.67 -10.90
N LYS A 50 -13.59 9.39 -10.95
CA LYS A 50 -14.54 8.86 -11.95
C LYS A 50 -15.94 9.45 -11.81
N MET A 51 -16.44 9.61 -10.58
CA MET A 51 -17.71 10.31 -10.34
C MET A 51 -17.68 11.76 -10.79
N LEU A 52 -16.54 12.45 -10.60
CA LEU A 52 -16.33 13.82 -11.06
C LEU A 52 -16.32 13.87 -12.59
N GLU A 53 -15.55 13.00 -13.24
CA GLU A 53 -15.48 12.89 -14.70
C GLU A 53 -16.87 12.72 -15.31
N GLU A 54 -17.66 11.75 -14.84
CA GLU A 54 -19.05 11.56 -15.27
C GLU A 54 -19.92 12.78 -15.02
N SER A 55 -19.69 13.50 -13.91
CA SER A 55 -20.50 14.68 -13.57
C SER A 55 -20.30 15.87 -14.51
N PHE A 56 -19.22 15.87 -15.30
CA PHE A 56 -18.95 16.88 -16.32
C PHE A 56 -19.51 16.52 -17.70
N ASP A 57 -20.05 15.30 -17.87
CA ASP A 57 -20.74 14.91 -19.10
C ASP A 57 -22.13 15.57 -19.14
N PRO A 58 -22.42 16.42 -20.14
CA PRO A 58 -23.73 17.07 -20.26
C PRO A 58 -24.89 16.07 -20.43
N ASP A 59 -24.65 14.87 -20.99
CA ASP A 59 -25.70 13.87 -21.23
C ASP A 59 -26.21 13.22 -19.93
N ASN A 60 -25.45 13.36 -18.83
CA ASN A 60 -25.85 12.91 -17.50
C ASN A 60 -26.81 13.87 -16.79
N TRP A 61 -27.13 15.02 -17.39
CA TRP A 61 -28.02 16.04 -16.84
C TRP A 61 -29.28 16.22 -17.69
N GLU A 62 -30.37 16.67 -17.04
CA GLU A 62 -31.61 16.97 -17.76
C GLU A 62 -31.39 18.09 -18.79
N ASN A 63 -31.79 17.83 -20.03
CA ASN A 63 -31.61 18.78 -21.13
C ASN A 63 -32.16 20.16 -20.80
N GLY A 64 -31.28 21.16 -20.85
CA GLY A 64 -31.62 22.56 -20.58
C GLY A 64 -31.54 22.99 -19.10
N SER A 65 -31.19 22.08 -18.18
CA SER A 65 -30.88 22.43 -16.78
C SER A 65 -29.67 23.37 -16.69
N GLN A 66 -29.45 23.96 -15.51
CA GLN A 66 -28.29 24.82 -15.29
C GLN A 66 -26.98 24.02 -15.40
N GLU A 67 -26.97 22.81 -14.86
CA GLU A 67 -25.85 21.87 -14.86
C GLU A 67 -25.52 21.42 -16.29
N HIS A 68 -26.53 21.07 -17.09
CA HIS A 68 -26.34 20.69 -18.49
C HIS A 68 -25.60 21.79 -19.27
N LYS A 69 -26.10 23.04 -19.21
CA LYS A 69 -25.47 24.20 -19.89
C LYS A 69 -24.05 24.49 -19.39
N GLN A 70 -23.81 24.29 -18.10
CA GLN A 70 -22.48 24.48 -17.51
C GLN A 70 -21.50 23.42 -18.00
N CYS A 71 -21.95 22.16 -18.06
CA CYS A 71 -21.16 21.03 -18.56
C CYS A 71 -20.88 21.17 -20.06
N GLU A 72 -21.85 21.61 -20.86
CA GLU A 72 -21.63 21.95 -22.28
C GLU A 72 -20.49 22.97 -22.48
N ARG A 73 -20.33 23.90 -21.51
CA ARG A 73 -19.29 24.94 -21.53
C ARG A 73 -18.00 24.55 -20.81
N THR A 74 -17.91 23.35 -20.26
CA THR A 74 -16.74 22.83 -19.53
C THR A 74 -16.04 21.74 -20.33
N ALA A 75 -14.72 21.75 -20.36
CA ALA A 75 -13.94 20.62 -20.89
C ALA A 75 -13.29 19.88 -19.72
N CYS A 76 -13.54 18.58 -19.59
CA CYS A 76 -12.94 17.75 -18.55
C CYS A 76 -11.90 16.81 -19.17
N LEU A 77 -10.69 16.79 -18.63
CA LEU A 77 -9.61 15.91 -19.04
C LEU A 77 -9.15 15.07 -17.86
N TYR A 78 -8.96 13.77 -18.07
CA TYR A 78 -8.41 12.86 -17.08
C TYR A 78 -6.92 12.58 -17.36
N PHE A 79 -6.09 12.62 -16.32
CA PHE A 79 -4.66 12.36 -16.39
C PHE A 79 -4.22 11.43 -15.25
N ASN A 80 -3.70 10.25 -15.59
CA ASN A 80 -3.09 9.33 -14.63
C ASN A 80 -1.57 9.53 -14.63
N GLY A 81 -1.03 10.06 -13.54
CA GLY A 81 0.40 10.40 -13.47
C GLY A 81 1.33 9.19 -13.44
N TRP A 82 0.85 8.03 -12.99
CA TRP A 82 1.65 6.81 -12.90
C TRP A 82 1.97 6.21 -14.27
N LEU A 83 1.04 6.34 -15.22
CA LEU A 83 1.23 5.86 -16.60
C LEU A 83 2.40 6.54 -17.33
N PHE A 84 2.82 7.72 -16.86
CA PHE A 84 3.90 8.51 -17.44
C PHE A 84 5.18 8.49 -16.59
N GLU A 85 5.30 7.61 -15.59
CA GLU A 85 6.47 7.55 -14.69
C GLU A 85 7.78 7.24 -15.44
N GLY A 86 7.72 6.36 -16.46
CA GLY A 86 8.87 5.93 -17.25
C GLY A 86 9.41 6.97 -18.25
N TYR A 87 8.78 8.15 -18.34
CA TYR A 87 9.08 9.15 -19.36
C TYR A 87 10.22 10.05 -18.85
N ASP A 88 11.23 10.33 -19.69
CA ASP A 88 12.45 11.05 -19.26
C ASP A 88 12.17 12.42 -18.61
N ASP A 89 11.09 13.09 -19.03
CA ASP A 89 10.68 14.41 -18.53
C ASP A 89 9.17 14.44 -18.23
N ALA A 90 8.80 14.35 -16.95
CA ALA A 90 7.41 14.36 -16.50
C ALA A 90 6.70 15.68 -16.82
N LYS A 91 7.43 16.82 -16.82
CA LYS A 91 6.84 18.12 -17.14
C LYS A 91 6.37 18.15 -18.59
N SER A 92 7.23 17.69 -19.51
CA SER A 92 6.86 17.60 -20.92
C SER A 92 5.73 16.58 -21.16
N ALA A 93 5.71 15.48 -20.40
CA ALA A 93 4.68 14.44 -20.53
C ALA A 93 3.28 14.98 -20.17
N ILE A 94 3.12 15.63 -19.00
CA ILE A 94 1.82 16.18 -18.60
C ILE A 94 1.37 17.33 -19.52
N LEU A 95 2.28 18.21 -19.93
CA LEU A 95 1.96 19.28 -20.88
C LEU A 95 1.49 18.72 -22.22
N SER A 96 2.17 17.71 -22.73
CA SER A 96 1.82 17.09 -24.00
C SER A 96 0.50 16.34 -23.91
N SER A 97 0.29 15.57 -22.85
CA SER A 97 -0.97 14.84 -22.63
C SER A 97 -2.17 15.78 -22.55
N VAL A 98 -2.06 16.88 -21.79
CA VAL A 98 -3.12 17.89 -21.72
C VAL A 98 -3.39 18.52 -23.09
N LEU A 99 -2.36 18.86 -23.86
CA LEU A 99 -2.53 19.46 -25.20
C LEU A 99 -3.12 18.50 -26.23
N VAL A 100 -2.75 17.22 -26.18
CA VAL A 100 -3.30 16.16 -27.05
C VAL A 100 -4.76 15.93 -26.71
N ALA A 101 -5.07 15.69 -25.43
CA ALA A 101 -6.44 15.45 -24.98
C ALA A 101 -7.33 16.67 -25.28
N LEU A 102 -6.81 17.89 -25.12
CA LEU A 102 -7.52 19.11 -25.50
C LEU A 102 -7.70 19.26 -27.02
N GLY A 103 -6.83 18.73 -27.86
CA GLY A 103 -7.02 18.77 -29.32
C GLY A 103 -7.95 17.69 -29.86
N GLU A 104 -7.98 16.52 -29.21
CA GLU A 104 -8.82 15.38 -29.57
C GLU A 104 -10.25 15.52 -29.05
N HIS A 105 -10.46 16.31 -27.99
CA HIS A 105 -11.77 16.53 -27.40
C HIS A 105 -12.77 17.06 -28.45
N LYS A 106 -13.91 16.34 -28.56
CA LYS A 106 -14.92 16.46 -29.64
C LYS A 106 -15.42 17.88 -29.91
N ARG A 107 -15.40 18.74 -28.89
CA ARG A 107 -15.87 20.13 -28.96
C ARG A 107 -14.98 21.06 -29.78
N PHE A 108 -13.71 20.73 -29.99
CA PHE A 108 -12.75 21.68 -30.54
C PHE A 108 -12.53 21.52 -32.04
N GLY A 109 -12.68 22.63 -32.77
CA GLY A 109 -12.47 22.69 -34.21
C GLY A 109 -11.00 22.78 -34.63
N PRO A 110 -10.72 22.79 -35.96
CA PRO A 110 -9.37 22.75 -36.52
C PRO A 110 -8.42 23.84 -36.00
N LYS A 111 -8.94 25.05 -35.75
CA LYS A 111 -8.14 26.18 -35.25
C LYS A 111 -7.54 25.95 -33.87
N VAL A 112 -8.26 25.27 -32.96
CA VAL A 112 -7.75 24.92 -31.63
C VAL A 112 -6.73 23.79 -31.77
N ARG A 113 -6.99 22.81 -32.63
CA ARG A 113 -6.06 21.70 -32.95
C ARG A 113 -4.73 22.21 -33.50
N ASP A 114 -4.75 23.16 -34.43
CA ASP A 114 -3.54 23.77 -34.98
C ASP A 114 -2.71 24.48 -33.90
N ARG A 115 -3.37 25.17 -32.95
CA ARG A 115 -2.68 25.80 -31.82
C ARG A 115 -2.12 24.79 -30.83
N CYS A 116 -2.84 23.69 -30.56
CA CYS A 116 -2.30 22.56 -29.79
C CYS A 116 -1.04 22.01 -30.47
N ALA A 117 -1.05 21.82 -31.79
CA ALA A 117 0.10 21.32 -32.55
C ALA A 117 1.33 22.25 -32.45
N SER A 118 1.14 23.57 -32.55
CA SER A 118 2.22 24.56 -32.37
C SER A 118 2.79 24.56 -30.94
N LEU A 119 1.94 24.39 -29.92
CA LEU A 119 2.37 24.25 -28.53
C LEU A 119 3.11 22.93 -28.28
N LEU A 120 2.60 21.81 -28.79
CA LEU A 120 3.25 20.50 -28.72
C LEU A 120 4.65 20.51 -29.35
N LYS A 121 4.80 21.15 -30.52
CA LYS A 121 6.10 21.37 -31.18
C LYS A 121 7.08 22.11 -30.27
N SER A 122 6.58 23.07 -29.50
CA SER A 122 7.37 23.88 -28.57
C SER A 122 7.75 23.10 -27.30
N VAL A 123 6.86 22.26 -26.77
CA VAL A 123 7.13 21.37 -25.63
C VAL A 123 8.17 20.31 -26.00
N ASN A 124 8.06 19.70 -27.18
CA ASN A 124 9.06 18.73 -27.67
C ASN A 124 10.45 19.36 -27.83
N TRP A 125 10.53 20.62 -28.26
CA TRP A 125 11.79 21.36 -28.32
C TRP A 125 12.43 21.55 -26.93
N MET A 126 11.62 21.82 -25.90
CA MET A 126 12.10 21.94 -24.51
C MET A 126 12.74 20.63 -24.02
N ARG A 127 12.12 19.49 -24.32
CA ARG A 127 12.65 18.16 -23.96
C ARG A 127 13.98 17.86 -24.65
N VAL A 128 14.07 18.10 -25.96
CA VAL A 128 15.31 17.89 -26.74
C VAL A 128 16.44 18.80 -26.26
N ALA A 129 16.14 20.06 -25.93
CA ALA A 129 17.12 21.00 -25.38
C ALA A 129 17.63 20.56 -23.99
N HIS A 130 16.75 20.05 -23.13
CA HIS A 130 17.13 19.57 -21.79
C HIS A 130 18.01 18.32 -21.84
N LEU A 131 17.71 17.37 -22.72
CA LEU A 131 18.55 16.19 -22.99
C LEU A 131 19.90 16.59 -23.59
N GLY A 132 19.91 17.55 -24.53
CA GLY A 132 21.12 18.12 -25.10
C GLY A 132 22.03 18.78 -24.05
N LEU A 133 21.47 19.49 -23.07
CA LEU A 133 22.24 20.09 -21.97
C LEU A 133 22.82 19.05 -20.99
N LYS A 134 22.07 18.01 -20.62
CA LYS A 134 22.56 16.93 -19.72
C LYS A 134 23.64 16.05 -20.36
N HIS A 135 23.60 15.82 -21.67
CA HIS A 135 24.54 14.93 -22.37
C HIS A 135 25.70 15.66 -23.10
N VAL A 136 25.61 16.98 -23.32
CA VAL A 136 26.65 17.77 -24.04
C VAL A 136 27.44 18.70 -23.11
N ALA A 137 27.14 18.78 -21.81
CA ALA A 137 27.95 19.56 -20.86
C ALA A 137 29.26 18.85 -20.44
N LEU A 138 29.34 17.51 -20.54
CA LEU A 138 30.56 16.77 -20.19
C LEU A 138 31.72 16.85 -21.21
N PRO A 139 31.54 17.01 -22.54
CA PRO A 139 32.66 17.03 -23.47
C PRO A 139 33.34 18.39 -23.64
N ALA A 140 32.69 19.50 -23.25
CA ALA A 140 33.27 20.85 -23.41
C ALA A 140 34.49 21.06 -22.50
N ILE A 141 34.50 20.45 -21.31
CA ILE A 141 35.66 20.46 -20.40
C ILE A 141 36.76 19.49 -20.92
N ALA A 142 36.37 18.39 -21.57
CA ALA A 142 37.32 17.44 -22.17
C ALA A 142 38.06 17.99 -23.40
N ALA A 143 37.42 18.87 -24.19
CA ALA A 143 38.02 19.48 -25.38
C ALA A 143 39.18 20.45 -25.05
N TYR A 144 39.13 21.11 -23.88
CA TYR A 144 40.24 21.95 -23.41
C TYR A 144 41.38 21.14 -22.80
N ALA A 145 41.10 19.96 -22.23
CA ALA A 145 42.10 19.12 -21.57
C ALA A 145 42.92 18.23 -22.52
N THR A 146 42.48 18.03 -23.76
CA THR A 146 43.05 17.01 -24.67
C THR A 146 43.83 17.56 -25.87
N GLY A 147 44.03 18.87 -25.96
CA GLY A 147 44.91 19.44 -26.99
C GLY A 147 44.37 19.27 -28.41
N GLY A 148 43.31 19.99 -28.74
CA GLY A 148 43.07 20.52 -30.09
C GLY A 148 42.93 19.54 -31.27
N ALA A 149 42.71 18.24 -31.06
CA ALA A 149 42.57 17.27 -32.14
C ALA A 149 41.32 16.37 -31.96
N SER A 150 40.17 16.84 -32.45
CA SER A 150 39.08 16.10 -33.11
C SER A 150 37.74 16.79 -32.92
N LEU A 151 37.49 17.82 -33.75
CA LEU A 151 36.16 18.39 -33.90
C LEU A 151 35.48 17.79 -35.14
N VAL A 152 34.38 17.06 -34.89
CA VAL A 152 33.23 16.80 -35.79
C VAL A 152 33.48 15.77 -36.91
N PRO A 153 32.78 14.59 -36.88
CA PRO A 153 31.34 14.56 -37.10
C PRO A 153 30.60 13.52 -36.24
N ALA A 154 30.10 13.94 -35.08
CA ALA A 154 29.06 13.19 -34.33
C ALA A 154 27.72 13.96 -34.23
N ILE A 155 27.71 15.24 -34.61
CA ILE A 155 26.51 16.09 -34.50
C ILE A 155 25.60 15.97 -35.73
N ALA A 156 26.12 15.53 -36.88
CA ALA A 156 25.30 15.32 -38.08
C ALA A 156 24.42 14.06 -38.00
N ALA A 157 24.76 13.09 -37.13
CA ALA A 157 23.97 11.88 -36.94
C ALA A 157 22.81 12.05 -35.95
N SER A 158 22.86 13.04 -35.04
CA SER A 158 21.79 13.30 -34.07
C SER A 158 20.72 14.28 -34.57
N ALA A 159 20.94 14.94 -35.71
CA ALA A 159 19.97 15.85 -36.32
C ALA A 159 19.02 15.15 -37.32
N GLY A 160 19.29 13.89 -37.70
CA GLY A 160 18.62 13.23 -38.84
C GLY A 160 18.16 11.78 -38.62
N GLY A 161 18.33 11.20 -37.44
CA GLY A 161 17.93 9.82 -37.21
C GLY A 161 17.78 9.54 -35.71
N THR A 162 16.69 8.85 -35.37
CA THR A 162 16.26 8.43 -34.02
C THR A 162 15.73 9.54 -33.12
N LEU A 163 14.53 10.02 -33.45
CA LEU A 163 13.59 10.53 -32.44
C LEU A 163 13.34 9.40 -31.42
N PRO A 164 13.45 9.61 -30.10
CA PRO A 164 13.12 8.61 -29.08
C PRO A 164 11.62 8.34 -28.93
N TRP A 165 10.80 8.77 -29.90
CA TRP A 165 9.36 8.63 -29.89
C TRP A 165 8.85 8.43 -31.31
N ASN A 166 8.32 7.24 -31.57
CA ASN A 166 7.64 6.92 -32.82
C ASN A 166 6.15 7.21 -32.61
N TRP A 167 5.64 8.24 -33.26
CA TRP A 167 4.25 8.72 -33.05
C TRP A 167 3.18 7.70 -33.50
N GLU A 168 3.55 6.70 -34.30
CA GLU A 168 2.69 5.56 -34.65
C GLU A 168 2.32 4.68 -33.43
N ASP A 169 3.02 4.80 -32.29
CA ASP A 169 2.72 4.05 -31.06
C ASP A 169 1.87 4.85 -30.04
N THR A 170 1.66 6.16 -30.23
CA THR A 170 0.79 6.97 -29.34
C THR A 170 -0.69 6.59 -29.41
N ASP A 171 -1.13 6.07 -30.57
CA ASP A 171 -2.45 5.44 -30.75
C ASP A 171 -2.56 4.05 -30.09
N LYS A 172 -1.47 3.50 -29.56
CA LYS A 172 -1.45 2.23 -28.81
C LYS A 172 -1.18 2.41 -27.31
N ASP A 173 -0.39 3.42 -26.93
CA ASP A 173 0.04 3.67 -25.55
C ASP A 173 -0.82 4.71 -24.80
N THR A 174 -1.81 5.33 -25.46
CA THR A 174 -2.94 5.94 -24.74
C THR A 174 -3.69 4.86 -23.97
N PRO A 175 -3.84 4.96 -22.64
CA PRO A 175 -4.61 3.99 -21.86
C PRO A 175 -6.02 3.91 -22.43
N GLU A 176 -6.62 2.72 -22.54
CA GLU A 176 -8.02 2.54 -22.98
C GLU A 176 -8.97 3.48 -22.23
N SER A 177 -8.67 3.82 -20.97
CA SER A 177 -9.45 4.75 -20.14
C SER A 177 -9.40 6.22 -20.56
N MET A 178 -8.54 6.60 -21.52
CA MET A 178 -8.49 7.94 -22.11
C MET A 178 -9.00 7.96 -23.56
N ARG A 179 -9.37 6.80 -24.12
CA ARG A 179 -10.03 6.72 -25.41
C ARG A 179 -11.52 6.82 -25.17
N ASP A 180 -12.13 7.87 -25.70
CA ASP A 180 -13.58 7.98 -25.82
C ASP A 180 -14.04 6.86 -26.78
N ASP A 181 -14.85 5.90 -26.32
CA ASP A 181 -15.35 4.73 -27.08
C ASP A 181 -16.31 5.09 -28.24
N ASN A 182 -16.21 6.31 -28.78
CA ASN A 182 -16.94 6.75 -29.97
C ASN A 182 -16.01 6.80 -31.19
N ASP A 183 -16.57 6.43 -32.34
CA ASP A 183 -15.98 6.34 -33.68
C ASP A 183 -15.64 7.72 -34.31
N GLY A 184 -14.93 8.57 -33.57
CA GLY A 184 -14.34 9.81 -34.06
C GLY A 184 -13.00 9.58 -34.78
N GLU A 185 -12.78 10.28 -35.90
CA GLU A 185 -11.53 10.23 -36.67
C GLU A 185 -10.29 10.50 -35.79
N SER A 186 -9.37 9.54 -35.72
CA SER A 186 -8.06 9.69 -35.08
C SER A 186 -7.29 10.86 -35.71
N VAL A 187 -6.87 11.84 -34.90
CA VAL A 187 -6.18 13.04 -35.37
C VAL A 187 -4.72 12.71 -35.71
N ASP A 188 -4.31 12.89 -36.96
CA ASP A 188 -2.92 12.70 -37.39
C ASP A 188 -2.04 13.89 -36.99
N TRP A 189 -1.67 13.89 -35.71
CA TRP A 189 -0.78 14.87 -35.11
C TRP A 189 0.61 14.91 -35.75
N ALA A 190 1.10 13.78 -36.30
CA ALA A 190 2.41 13.73 -36.94
C ALA A 190 2.43 14.62 -38.19
N ASN A 191 1.37 14.58 -38.99
CA ASN A 191 1.23 15.46 -40.15
C ASN A 191 0.93 16.90 -39.76
N LEU A 192 0.10 17.17 -38.73
CA LEU A 192 -0.18 18.52 -38.26
C LEU A 192 1.09 19.23 -37.74
N ILE A 193 1.90 18.54 -36.92
CA ILE A 193 3.13 19.12 -36.36
C ILE A 193 4.20 19.35 -37.45
N LYS A 194 4.29 18.45 -38.44
CA LYS A 194 5.22 18.58 -39.58
C LYS A 194 4.83 19.75 -40.50
N ASN A 195 3.53 19.93 -40.73
CA ASN A 195 3.00 20.97 -41.62
C ASN A 195 2.82 22.33 -40.93
N ASP A 196 2.93 22.38 -39.60
CA ASP A 196 2.88 23.63 -38.85
C ASP A 196 4.10 24.54 -39.18
N PRO A 197 3.86 25.76 -39.70
CA PRO A 197 4.92 26.64 -40.18
C PRO A 197 5.67 27.39 -39.06
N SER A 198 5.28 27.21 -37.78
CA SER A 198 5.91 27.92 -36.67
C SER A 198 7.33 27.41 -36.40
N LYS A 199 8.25 28.33 -36.09
CA LYS A 199 9.62 27.97 -35.69
C LYS A 199 9.62 27.49 -34.25
N ALA A 200 10.10 26.27 -34.01
CA ALA A 200 10.38 25.79 -32.66
C ALA A 200 11.49 26.65 -32.04
N GLY A 201 11.25 27.21 -30.85
CA GLY A 201 12.18 28.06 -30.13
C GLY A 201 12.11 27.80 -28.63
N PRO A 202 13.07 28.31 -27.83
CA PRO A 202 13.03 28.16 -26.38
C PRO A 202 11.73 28.77 -25.85
N LEU A 203 10.82 27.91 -25.40
CA LEU A 203 9.57 28.37 -24.84
C LEU A 203 9.79 28.58 -23.34
N ASP A 204 9.80 29.83 -22.90
CA ASP A 204 9.78 30.12 -21.48
C ASP A 204 8.36 29.90 -20.92
N VAL A 205 8.27 29.79 -19.59
CA VAL A 205 7.00 29.58 -18.88
C VAL A 205 5.96 30.65 -19.24
N ARG A 206 6.40 31.90 -19.45
CA ARG A 206 5.51 33.04 -19.75
C ARG A 206 4.88 32.90 -21.12
N THR A 207 5.69 32.65 -22.14
CA THR A 207 5.25 32.46 -23.52
C THR A 207 4.32 31.26 -23.64
N PHE A 208 4.58 30.18 -22.90
CA PHE A 208 3.66 29.05 -22.83
C PHE A 208 2.30 29.47 -22.28
N ARG A 209 2.26 30.11 -21.10
CA ARG A 209 1.01 30.53 -20.46
C ARG A 209 0.20 31.49 -21.33
N GLU A 210 0.85 32.43 -22.00
CA GLU A 210 0.19 33.35 -22.91
C GLU A 210 -0.47 32.60 -24.07
N LYS A 211 0.29 31.74 -24.76
CA LYS A 211 -0.23 30.94 -25.89
C LYS A 211 -1.33 29.98 -25.44
N PHE A 212 -1.17 29.32 -24.30
CA PHE A 212 -2.15 28.40 -23.74
C PHE A 212 -3.43 29.14 -23.31
N GLY A 213 -3.31 30.29 -22.64
CA GLY A 213 -4.45 31.13 -22.29
C GLY A 213 -5.20 31.65 -23.53
N HIS A 214 -4.49 32.05 -24.58
CA HIS A 214 -5.11 32.39 -25.87
C HIS A 214 -5.80 31.19 -26.53
N LEU A 215 -5.24 29.99 -26.40
CA LEU A 215 -5.87 28.77 -26.89
C LEU A 215 -7.22 28.54 -26.19
N LEU A 216 -7.29 28.64 -24.85
CA LEU A 216 -8.53 28.47 -24.10
C LEU A 216 -9.57 29.56 -24.41
N LYS A 217 -9.15 30.81 -24.62
CA LYS A 217 -10.05 31.89 -25.03
C LYS A 217 -10.66 31.64 -26.41
N ASP A 218 -9.92 31.02 -27.32
CA ASP A 218 -10.39 30.68 -28.67
C ASP A 218 -11.26 29.40 -28.70
N SER A 219 -11.34 28.64 -27.60
CA SER A 219 -11.99 27.34 -27.55
C SER A 219 -13.45 27.39 -27.03
N ASP A 220 -13.96 28.58 -26.72
CA ASP A 220 -15.32 28.86 -26.20
C ASP A 220 -15.71 28.09 -24.92
N ILE A 221 -14.72 27.62 -24.15
CA ILE A 221 -14.95 27.01 -22.84
C ILE A 221 -14.93 28.07 -21.74
N ASP A 222 -15.78 27.88 -20.72
CA ASP A 222 -15.75 28.69 -19.51
C ASP A 222 -14.77 28.11 -18.47
N SER A 223 -14.55 26.78 -18.50
CA SER A 223 -13.59 26.09 -17.65
C SER A 223 -12.94 24.90 -18.35
N LEU A 224 -11.62 24.77 -18.21
CA LEU A 224 -10.85 23.55 -18.44
C LEU A 224 -10.57 22.88 -17.10
N VAL A 225 -11.19 21.73 -16.87
CA VAL A 225 -11.01 20.93 -15.66
C VAL A 225 -10.06 19.77 -15.98
N VAL A 226 -8.96 19.67 -15.24
CA VAL A 226 -7.99 18.57 -15.39
C VAL A 226 -7.98 17.75 -14.10
N LEU A 227 -8.46 16.52 -14.18
CA LEU A 227 -8.43 15.52 -13.11
C LEU A 227 -7.09 14.80 -13.17
N ILE A 228 -6.35 14.81 -12.06
CA ILE A 228 -5.00 14.25 -11.96
C ILE A 228 -5.00 13.21 -10.85
N ASP A 229 -4.81 11.95 -11.21
CA ASP A 229 -4.88 10.82 -10.27
C ASP A 229 -3.59 10.00 -10.26
N ASP A 230 -3.46 9.15 -9.23
CA ASP A 230 -2.35 8.21 -9.00
C ASP A 230 -0.94 8.85 -8.99
N LEU A 231 -0.82 10.17 -8.77
CA LEU A 231 0.48 10.81 -8.55
C LEU A 231 1.21 10.21 -7.35
N ASP A 232 0.48 9.80 -6.32
CA ASP A 232 1.03 9.18 -5.12
C ASP A 232 1.62 7.77 -5.35
N ARG A 233 1.63 7.27 -6.58
CA ARG A 233 2.34 6.05 -6.99
C ARG A 233 3.67 6.31 -7.71
N CYS A 234 3.91 7.55 -8.15
CA CYS A 234 5.15 7.90 -8.85
C CYS A 234 6.32 8.08 -7.87
N SER A 235 7.54 8.06 -8.41
CA SER A 235 8.74 8.44 -7.65
C SER A 235 8.64 9.86 -7.06
N PRO A 236 9.33 10.14 -5.93
CA PRO A 236 9.39 11.47 -5.33
C PRO A 236 9.70 12.61 -6.30
N GLU A 237 10.68 12.41 -7.18
CA GLU A 237 11.09 13.38 -8.20
C GLU A 237 9.93 13.70 -9.14
N ARG A 238 9.27 12.66 -9.65
CA ARG A 238 8.18 12.75 -10.62
C ARG A 238 6.94 13.42 -10.03
N ILE A 239 6.64 13.17 -8.75
CA ILE A 239 5.56 13.87 -8.04
C ILE A 239 5.80 15.38 -8.08
N ILE A 240 7.02 15.82 -7.72
CA ILE A 240 7.32 17.25 -7.67
C ILE A 240 7.37 17.87 -9.06
N GLU A 241 7.95 17.19 -10.05
CA GLU A 241 7.98 17.67 -11.44
C GLU A 241 6.57 17.91 -11.99
N ASN A 242 5.64 16.98 -11.78
CA ASN A 242 4.25 17.13 -12.21
C ASN A 242 3.53 18.28 -11.50
N LEU A 243 3.66 18.38 -10.17
CA LEU A 243 3.06 19.48 -9.40
C LEU A 243 3.61 20.85 -9.82
N GLU A 244 4.91 20.95 -10.09
CA GLU A 244 5.52 22.16 -10.61
C GLU A 244 5.04 22.49 -12.03
N ALA A 245 4.88 21.50 -12.91
CA ALA A 245 4.39 21.71 -14.26
C ALA A 245 3.00 22.35 -14.26
N ILE A 246 2.08 21.79 -13.44
CA ILE A 246 0.72 22.31 -13.26
C ILE A 246 0.76 23.77 -12.79
N LYS A 247 1.52 24.04 -11.72
CA LYS A 247 1.57 25.37 -11.12
C LYS A 247 2.21 26.41 -12.03
N LEU A 248 3.28 26.05 -12.73
CA LEU A 248 4.09 26.97 -13.51
C LEU A 248 3.51 27.22 -14.90
N PHE A 249 3.05 26.20 -15.61
CA PHE A 249 2.70 26.30 -17.03
C PHE A 249 1.19 26.33 -17.29
N LEU A 250 0.42 25.54 -16.54
CA LEU A 250 -0.99 25.29 -16.86
C LEU A 250 -1.97 26.18 -16.07
N ASN A 251 -1.50 26.86 -15.02
CA ASN A 251 -2.30 27.76 -14.18
C ASN A 251 -2.62 29.08 -14.91
N VAL A 252 -3.58 29.09 -15.84
CA VAL A 252 -4.02 30.28 -16.61
C VAL A 252 -5.51 30.55 -16.36
N GLU A 253 -6.06 31.70 -16.76
CA GLU A 253 -7.50 31.97 -16.61
C GLU A 253 -8.35 30.81 -17.14
N ASN A 254 -9.47 30.53 -16.47
CA ASN A 254 -10.42 29.46 -16.81
C ASN A 254 -9.89 28.02 -16.63
N THR A 255 -8.83 27.77 -15.85
CA THR A 255 -8.36 26.40 -15.58
C THR A 255 -8.60 25.95 -14.14
N ALA A 256 -8.98 24.69 -13.96
CA ALA A 256 -9.07 24.02 -12.67
C ALA A 256 -8.30 22.70 -12.68
N PHE A 257 -7.53 22.44 -11.63
CA PHE A 257 -6.80 21.19 -11.44
C PHE A 257 -7.30 20.49 -10.17
N ILE A 258 -7.72 19.23 -10.30
CA ILE A 258 -8.10 18.39 -9.15
C ILE A 258 -7.05 17.30 -9.01
N ILE A 259 -6.36 17.24 -7.88
CA ILE A 259 -5.21 16.36 -7.67
C ILE A 259 -5.53 15.33 -6.59
N GLY A 260 -5.69 14.06 -6.99
CA GLY A 260 -5.88 12.93 -6.10
C GLY A 260 -4.55 12.40 -5.57
N ALA A 261 -4.33 12.47 -4.26
CA ALA A 261 -3.09 11.96 -3.67
C ALA A 261 -3.23 11.57 -2.19
N ASP A 262 -2.38 10.68 -1.70
CA ASP A 262 -2.12 10.51 -0.28
C ASP A 262 -1.23 11.68 0.21
N PRO A 263 -1.72 12.52 1.14
CA PRO A 263 -0.97 13.69 1.60
C PRO A 263 0.35 13.33 2.26
N ARG A 264 0.51 12.11 2.79
CA ARG A 264 1.76 11.65 3.42
C ARG A 264 2.84 11.39 2.37
N ILE A 265 2.45 10.83 1.23
CA ILE A 265 3.38 10.53 0.12
C ILE A 265 3.86 11.83 -0.52
N VAL A 266 2.95 12.78 -0.76
CA VAL A 266 3.33 14.09 -1.30
C VAL A 266 4.26 14.85 -0.35
N ARG A 267 3.95 14.88 0.96
CA ARG A 267 4.84 15.49 1.96
C ARG A 267 6.21 14.84 2.02
N HIS A 268 6.27 13.50 1.90
CA HIS A 268 7.53 12.77 1.84
C HIS A 268 8.34 13.16 0.59
N ALA A 269 7.70 13.26 -0.58
CA ALA A 269 8.37 13.66 -1.82
C ALA A 269 8.96 15.07 -1.74
N ILE A 270 8.22 16.01 -1.12
CA ILE A 270 8.70 17.37 -0.87
C ILE A 270 9.90 17.32 0.08
N ALA A 271 9.78 16.63 1.22
CA ALA A 271 10.86 16.51 2.20
C ALA A 271 12.13 15.89 1.59
N TRP A 272 11.98 14.89 0.73
CA TRP A 272 13.07 14.25 0.01
C TRP A 272 13.84 15.26 -0.86
N LYS A 273 13.12 16.08 -1.65
CA LYS A 273 13.74 17.11 -2.50
C LYS A 273 14.55 18.16 -1.71
N TYR A 274 14.11 18.50 -0.51
CA TYR A 274 14.81 19.47 0.34
C TYR A 274 16.02 18.88 1.09
N LYS A 275 16.03 17.56 1.33
CA LYS A 275 17.19 16.88 1.96
C LYS A 275 18.41 16.82 1.03
N ASP A 276 18.21 16.61 -0.26
CA ASP A 276 19.30 16.55 -1.24
C ASP A 276 19.97 17.91 -1.52
N HIS A 277 19.36 19.02 -1.07
CA HIS A 277 19.89 20.36 -1.28
C HIS A 277 20.61 20.97 -0.07
N ASP A 278 20.61 20.30 1.10
CA ASP A 278 21.22 20.86 2.31
C ASP A 278 21.82 19.76 3.22
N ASP A 279 23.07 19.35 2.93
CA ASP A 279 23.89 18.44 3.75
C ASP A 279 24.22 19.00 5.17
N LYS A 280 23.63 20.14 5.57
CA LYS A 280 24.04 20.89 6.77
C LYS A 280 22.94 21.25 7.76
N VAL A 281 21.71 20.83 7.55
CA VAL A 281 20.65 21.15 8.50
C VAL A 281 20.22 19.90 9.25
N GLU A 282 20.61 19.83 10.53
CA GLU A 282 19.94 18.97 11.51
C GLU A 282 18.54 19.55 11.73
N ILE A 283 17.60 19.18 10.85
CA ILE A 283 16.23 19.70 10.88
C ILE A 283 15.36 18.79 11.75
N GLU A 284 15.37 18.98 13.07
CA GLU A 284 14.40 18.32 13.95
C GLU A 284 13.10 19.13 14.14
N ASP A 285 13.09 20.45 13.90
CA ASP A 285 11.88 21.30 14.16
C ASP A 285 11.35 22.16 12.98
N GLU A 286 12.13 22.47 11.93
CA GLU A 286 11.71 23.40 10.83
C GLU A 286 11.31 22.74 9.49
N ALA A 287 11.56 21.44 9.32
CA ALA A 287 11.20 20.71 8.11
C ALA A 287 9.68 20.57 7.93
N PRO A 288 8.88 20.37 9.00
CA PRO A 288 7.43 20.27 8.86
C PRO A 288 6.77 21.55 8.33
N THR A 289 7.29 22.72 8.69
CA THR A 289 6.78 24.02 8.23
C THR A 289 7.13 24.27 6.76
N ILE A 290 8.38 24.07 6.34
CA ILE A 290 8.79 24.24 4.93
C ILE A 290 8.00 23.33 4.00
N VAL A 291 7.81 22.06 4.38
CA VAL A 291 7.03 21.08 3.59
C VAL A 291 5.56 21.51 3.48
N THR A 292 5.00 22.05 4.56
CA THR A 292 3.62 22.53 4.58
C THR A 292 3.46 23.78 3.70
N ASP A 293 4.36 24.76 3.82
CA ASP A 293 4.36 25.97 3.01
C ASP A 293 4.52 25.66 1.51
N TYR A 294 5.37 24.69 1.17
CA TYR A 294 5.54 24.25 -0.21
C TYR A 294 4.28 23.57 -0.75
N LEU A 295 3.64 22.71 0.05
CA LEU A 295 2.37 22.09 -0.32
C LEU A 295 1.26 23.12 -0.54
N GLU A 296 1.15 24.14 0.33
CA GLU A 296 0.18 25.23 0.19
C GLU A 296 0.42 26.09 -1.06
N LYS A 297 1.68 26.28 -1.47
CA LYS A 297 2.01 26.97 -2.73
C LYS A 297 1.53 26.20 -3.96
N LEU A 298 1.59 24.87 -3.90
CA LEU A 298 1.20 23.99 -5.00
C LEU A 298 -0.31 23.74 -5.03
N ILE A 299 -0.94 23.53 -3.87
CA ILE A 299 -2.34 23.15 -3.72
C ILE A 299 -3.06 24.24 -2.93
N GLN A 300 -3.99 24.94 -3.60
CA GLN A 300 -4.70 26.08 -3.03
C GLN A 300 -5.77 25.62 -2.02
N TYR A 301 -6.52 24.57 -2.36
CA TYR A 301 -7.60 24.05 -1.53
C TYR A 301 -7.40 22.56 -1.22
N PRO A 302 -6.97 22.20 -0.01
CA PRO A 302 -6.83 20.81 0.40
C PRO A 302 -8.18 20.24 0.89
N TYR A 303 -8.84 19.42 0.07
CA TYR A 303 -10.07 18.71 0.41
C TYR A 303 -9.75 17.29 0.91
N ARG A 304 -10.09 16.98 2.17
CA ARG A 304 -9.87 15.63 2.74
C ARG A 304 -11.15 14.82 2.70
N LEU A 305 -11.11 13.64 2.08
CA LEU A 305 -12.25 12.74 2.12
C LEU A 305 -12.42 12.17 3.54
N PRO A 306 -13.67 12.13 4.05
CA PRO A 306 -13.95 11.57 5.35
C PRO A 306 -13.74 10.05 5.34
N ARG A 307 -13.43 9.50 6.52
CA ARG A 307 -13.46 8.05 6.75
C ARG A 307 -14.89 7.65 7.07
N LEU A 308 -15.26 6.43 6.68
CA LEU A 308 -16.61 5.92 6.93
C LEU A 308 -16.85 5.68 8.43
N SER A 309 -17.96 6.21 8.92
CA SER A 309 -18.55 5.92 10.21
C SER A 309 -19.14 4.50 10.25
N PRO A 310 -19.50 3.97 11.45
CA PRO A 310 -20.14 2.66 11.55
C PRO A 310 -21.43 2.52 10.73
N THR A 311 -22.25 3.56 10.69
CA THR A 311 -23.52 3.57 9.95
C THR A 311 -23.29 3.55 8.43
N GLU A 312 -22.28 4.27 7.95
CA GLU A 312 -21.86 4.25 6.55
C GLU A 312 -21.23 2.91 6.16
N ILE A 313 -20.44 2.29 7.04
CA ILE A 313 -19.91 0.94 6.80
C ILE A 313 -21.04 -0.08 6.70
N GLU A 314 -22.00 -0.05 7.62
CA GLU A 314 -23.14 -0.97 7.57
C GLU A 314 -23.92 -0.81 6.27
N THR A 315 -24.23 0.43 5.89
CA THR A 315 -24.90 0.78 4.63
C THR A 315 -24.09 0.28 3.42
N TYR A 316 -22.79 0.52 3.40
CA TYR A 316 -21.90 0.08 2.31
C TYR A 316 -21.89 -1.45 2.18
N MET A 317 -21.78 -2.16 3.30
CA MET A 317 -21.82 -3.62 3.33
C MET A 317 -23.17 -4.16 2.87
N ALA A 318 -24.28 -3.54 3.30
CA ALA A 318 -25.62 -3.90 2.89
C ALA A 318 -25.79 -3.78 1.36
N LEU A 319 -25.35 -2.67 0.77
CA LEU A 319 -25.40 -2.45 -0.68
C LEU A 319 -24.51 -3.43 -1.45
N LEU A 320 -23.31 -3.75 -0.94
CA LEU A 320 -22.46 -4.79 -1.53
C LEU A 320 -23.18 -6.14 -1.54
N PHE A 321 -23.82 -6.55 -0.44
CA PHE A 321 -24.60 -7.80 -0.42
C PHE A 321 -25.80 -7.77 -1.34
N CYS A 322 -26.48 -6.63 -1.48
CA CYS A 322 -27.53 -6.43 -2.48
C CYS A 322 -27.00 -6.65 -3.89
N GLN A 323 -25.86 -6.06 -4.25
CA GLN A 323 -25.21 -6.23 -5.55
C GLN A 323 -24.91 -7.71 -5.88
N SER A 324 -24.61 -8.53 -4.86
CA SER A 324 -24.32 -9.96 -5.06
C SER A 324 -25.55 -10.87 -5.11
N HIS A 325 -26.71 -10.44 -4.59
CA HIS A 325 -27.87 -11.32 -4.39
C HIS A 325 -29.13 -10.88 -5.12
N LEU A 326 -29.20 -9.63 -5.57
CA LEU A 326 -30.32 -9.09 -6.33
C LEU A 326 -30.03 -9.12 -7.83
N THR A 327 -31.10 -9.05 -8.63
CA THR A 327 -30.98 -8.74 -10.05
C THR A 327 -30.55 -7.29 -10.23
N GLU A 328 -29.98 -6.96 -11.39
CA GLU A 328 -29.49 -5.60 -11.68
C GLU A 328 -30.58 -4.54 -11.54
N GLU A 329 -31.79 -4.81 -12.02
CA GLU A 329 -32.95 -3.90 -11.92
C GLU A 329 -33.34 -3.61 -10.46
N LEU A 330 -33.46 -4.66 -9.63
CA LEU A 330 -33.78 -4.51 -8.21
C LEU A 330 -32.62 -3.85 -7.44
N PHE A 331 -31.38 -4.17 -7.79
CA PHE A 331 -30.20 -3.56 -7.19
C PHE A 331 -30.14 -2.06 -7.46
N ASN A 332 -30.28 -1.64 -8.72
CA ASN A 332 -30.27 -0.22 -9.11
C ASN A 332 -31.39 0.54 -8.40
N SER A 333 -32.59 -0.04 -8.36
CA SER A 333 -33.73 0.51 -7.61
C SER A 333 -33.44 0.67 -6.11
N THR A 334 -32.76 -0.32 -5.51
CA THR A 334 -32.38 -0.30 -4.09
C THR A 334 -31.32 0.78 -3.82
N VAL A 335 -30.36 0.97 -4.73
CA VAL A 335 -29.38 2.06 -4.65
C VAL A 335 -30.09 3.41 -4.74
N SER A 336 -31.03 3.60 -5.68
CA SER A 336 -31.82 4.83 -5.78
C SER A 336 -32.62 5.11 -4.51
N ALA A 337 -33.23 4.09 -3.88
CA ALA A 337 -33.92 4.24 -2.60
C ALA A 337 -32.96 4.66 -1.47
N CYS A 338 -31.72 4.13 -1.46
CA CYS A 338 -30.69 4.55 -0.53
C CYS A 338 -30.28 6.01 -0.75
N ASP A 339 -30.19 6.47 -2.00
CA ASP A 339 -29.84 7.86 -2.31
C ASP A 339 -30.94 8.84 -1.89
N VAL A 340 -32.21 8.45 -2.07
CA VAL A 340 -33.36 9.22 -1.54
C VAL A 340 -33.30 9.30 -0.02
N GLN A 341 -33.10 8.17 0.68
CA GLN A 341 -33.00 8.15 2.14
C GLN A 341 -31.82 9.01 2.62
N ARG A 342 -30.66 8.96 1.95
CA ARG A 342 -29.50 9.82 2.27
C ARG A 342 -29.83 11.30 2.10
N ALA A 343 -30.64 11.68 1.11
CA ALA A 343 -31.02 13.07 0.93
C ALA A 343 -31.89 13.59 2.08
N GLU A 344 -32.76 12.74 2.64
CA GLU A 344 -33.68 13.08 3.73
C GLU A 344 -33.04 12.95 5.13
N ASP A 345 -32.34 11.83 5.40
CA ASP A 345 -31.67 11.52 6.67
C ASP A 345 -30.30 10.84 6.43
N ARG A 346 -29.26 11.67 6.35
CA ARG A 346 -27.85 11.27 6.15
C ARG A 346 -27.26 10.44 7.28
N TYR A 347 -27.86 10.44 8.47
CA TYR A 347 -27.29 9.79 9.65
C TYR A 347 -27.85 8.40 9.87
N SER A 348 -28.99 8.10 9.25
CA SER A 348 -29.64 6.80 9.31
C SER A 348 -28.87 5.72 8.54
N VAL A 349 -29.01 4.48 9.00
CA VAL A 349 -28.47 3.30 8.31
C VAL A 349 -29.44 2.84 7.23
N PHE A 350 -28.93 2.59 6.03
CA PHE A 350 -29.67 1.84 5.01
C PHE A 350 -29.47 0.33 5.21
N GLY A 351 -30.08 -0.19 6.27
CA GLY A 351 -29.88 -1.56 6.78
C GLY A 351 -30.98 -2.53 6.36
N TYR A 352 -31.19 -3.58 7.16
CA TYR A 352 -32.16 -4.64 6.85
C TYR A 352 -33.56 -4.13 6.51
N SER A 353 -34.11 -3.23 7.33
CA SER A 353 -35.47 -2.70 7.17
C SER A 353 -35.62 -1.90 5.88
N ALA A 354 -34.70 -0.96 5.63
CA ALA A 354 -34.72 -0.10 4.45
C ALA A 354 -34.55 -0.91 3.15
N VAL A 355 -33.61 -1.86 3.12
CA VAL A 355 -33.43 -2.76 1.97
C VAL A 355 -34.69 -3.59 1.73
N LYS A 356 -35.29 -4.15 2.78
CA LYS A 356 -36.52 -4.94 2.66
C LYS A 356 -37.68 -4.12 2.08
N GLU A 357 -37.83 -2.87 2.51
CA GLU A 357 -38.84 -1.96 2.00
C GLU A 357 -38.60 -1.64 0.52
N ALA A 358 -37.37 -1.27 0.14
CA ALA A 358 -36.99 -0.99 -1.24
C ALA A 358 -37.23 -2.18 -2.18
N VAL A 359 -36.86 -3.39 -1.76
CA VAL A 359 -37.06 -4.61 -2.56
C VAL A 359 -38.55 -4.98 -2.68
N ASN A 360 -39.33 -4.83 -1.61
CA ASN A 360 -40.76 -5.12 -1.65
C ASN A 360 -41.55 -4.10 -2.51
N GLY A 361 -41.13 -2.83 -2.51
CA GLY A 361 -41.78 -1.75 -3.26
C GLY A 361 -41.73 -1.94 -4.78
N ASN A 362 -40.66 -2.55 -5.30
CA ASN A 362 -40.45 -2.78 -6.74
C ASN A 362 -40.86 -4.19 -7.19
N GLY A 363 -42.14 -4.53 -6.96
CA GLY A 363 -42.77 -5.72 -7.52
C GLY A 363 -43.06 -6.86 -6.54
N GLY A 364 -43.06 -6.59 -5.22
CA GLY A 364 -43.47 -7.55 -4.20
C GLY A 364 -42.53 -8.75 -4.01
N ALA A 365 -41.30 -8.67 -4.51
CA ALA A 365 -40.32 -9.74 -4.38
C ALA A 365 -39.94 -9.93 -2.91
N LYS A 366 -40.13 -11.14 -2.38
CA LYS A 366 -39.71 -11.47 -1.02
C LYS A 366 -38.18 -11.40 -0.93
N LEU A 367 -37.67 -10.68 0.08
CA LEU A 367 -36.24 -10.60 0.35
C LEU A 367 -35.61 -12.01 0.40
N PRO A 368 -34.59 -12.31 -0.42
CA PRO A 368 -33.92 -13.61 -0.40
C PRO A 368 -33.36 -13.92 1.00
N GLU A 369 -33.55 -15.15 1.48
CA GLU A 369 -33.14 -15.54 2.84
C GLU A 369 -31.63 -15.32 3.06
N ARG A 370 -30.80 -15.68 2.07
CA ARG A 370 -29.35 -15.46 2.09
C ARG A 370 -28.98 -13.97 2.23
N LEU A 371 -29.72 -13.09 1.56
CA LEU A 371 -29.53 -11.65 1.67
C LEU A 371 -29.96 -11.16 3.05
N GLY A 372 -31.11 -11.63 3.57
CA GLY A 372 -31.55 -11.32 4.92
C GLY A 372 -30.50 -11.65 5.98
N SER A 373 -29.91 -12.84 5.94
CA SER A 373 -28.81 -13.23 6.84
C SER A 373 -27.58 -12.34 6.68
N ALA A 374 -27.23 -11.97 5.44
CA ALA A 374 -26.08 -11.08 5.18
C ALA A 374 -26.29 -9.64 5.68
N LEU A 375 -27.53 -9.14 5.66
CA LEU A 375 -27.89 -7.84 6.22
C LEU A 375 -27.82 -7.84 7.75
N THR A 376 -28.33 -8.90 8.41
CA THR A 376 -28.17 -9.07 9.87
C THR A 376 -26.70 -9.18 10.26
N PHE A 377 -25.92 -9.93 9.50
CA PHE A 377 -24.47 -9.98 9.65
C PHE A 377 -23.86 -8.57 9.56
N SER A 378 -24.29 -7.77 8.58
CA SER A 378 -23.73 -6.43 8.36
C SER A 378 -23.94 -5.51 9.57
N ALA A 379 -25.13 -5.51 10.15
CA ALA A 379 -25.44 -4.77 11.36
C ALA A 379 -24.54 -5.16 12.55
N SER A 380 -24.31 -6.47 12.73
CA SER A 380 -23.46 -6.96 13.83
C SER A 380 -21.96 -6.72 13.61
N ALA A 381 -21.50 -6.78 12.36
CA ALA A 381 -20.08 -6.75 12.02
C ALA A 381 -19.55 -5.33 11.80
N ALA A 382 -20.40 -4.39 11.35
CA ALA A 382 -19.98 -3.04 10.98
C ALA A 382 -19.23 -2.30 12.10
N PRO A 383 -19.69 -2.24 13.37
CA PRO A 383 -18.96 -1.56 14.44
C PRO A 383 -17.56 -2.15 14.67
N LEU A 384 -17.45 -3.47 14.62
CA LEU A 384 -16.22 -4.21 14.83
C LEU A 384 -15.22 -3.94 13.68
N ILE A 385 -15.72 -3.95 12.45
CA ILE A 385 -14.95 -3.66 11.24
C ILE A 385 -14.50 -2.20 11.22
N THR A 386 -15.37 -1.24 11.59
CA THR A 386 -15.02 0.19 11.63
C THR A 386 -13.87 0.45 12.59
N GLU A 387 -13.90 -0.15 13.78
CA GLU A 387 -12.85 0.00 14.77
C GLU A 387 -11.52 -0.63 14.30
N GLY A 388 -11.57 -1.86 13.78
CA GLY A 388 -10.39 -2.59 13.32
C GLY A 388 -9.75 -2.00 12.05
N LEU A 389 -10.57 -1.62 11.08
CA LEU A 389 -10.14 -1.19 9.73
C LEU A 389 -10.19 0.33 9.52
N LYS A 390 -10.55 1.10 10.55
CA LYS A 390 -10.58 2.57 10.57
C LYS A 390 -11.41 3.20 9.45
N GLY A 391 -12.51 2.57 9.02
CA GLY A 391 -13.41 3.18 8.04
C GLY A 391 -12.87 3.24 6.61
N ASN A 392 -11.88 2.43 6.23
CA ASN A 392 -11.34 2.39 4.86
C ASN A 392 -12.20 1.48 3.95
N PRO A 393 -12.85 2.00 2.89
CA PRO A 393 -13.78 1.23 2.06
C PRO A 393 -13.14 0.01 1.39
N ARG A 394 -11.90 0.15 0.88
CA ARG A 394 -11.16 -0.96 0.26
C ARG A 394 -10.89 -2.09 1.25
N GLN A 395 -10.48 -1.74 2.47
CA GLN A 395 -10.27 -2.71 3.55
C GLN A 395 -11.56 -3.45 3.89
N VAL A 396 -12.70 -2.75 3.98
CA VAL A 396 -14.02 -3.36 4.20
C VAL A 396 -14.35 -4.37 3.09
N LYS A 397 -14.22 -3.99 1.81
CA LYS A 397 -14.47 -4.89 0.68
C LYS A 397 -13.55 -6.11 0.69
N ARG A 398 -12.25 -5.92 0.95
CA ARG A 398 -11.26 -7.01 1.07
C ARG A 398 -11.58 -7.95 2.23
N PHE A 399 -11.97 -7.40 3.37
CA PHE A 399 -12.40 -8.16 4.53
C PHE A 399 -13.60 -9.05 4.18
N LEU A 400 -14.63 -8.49 3.53
CA LEU A 400 -15.81 -9.27 3.12
C LEU A 400 -15.48 -10.34 2.09
N ASN A 401 -14.61 -10.04 1.12
CA ASN A 401 -14.15 -11.05 0.17
C ASN A 401 -13.41 -12.20 0.86
N ALA A 402 -12.51 -11.89 1.80
CA ALA A 402 -11.81 -12.90 2.59
C ALA A 402 -12.78 -13.73 3.44
N PHE A 403 -13.77 -13.09 4.06
CA PHE A 403 -14.81 -13.76 4.84
C PHE A 403 -15.62 -14.74 3.97
N VAL A 404 -16.08 -14.29 2.80
CA VAL A 404 -16.83 -15.13 1.86
C VAL A 404 -15.99 -16.31 1.37
N LEU A 405 -14.71 -16.09 1.06
CA LEU A 405 -13.79 -17.16 0.66
C LEU A 405 -13.60 -18.19 1.77
N ARG A 406 -13.41 -17.75 3.02
CA ARG A 406 -13.24 -18.64 4.18
C ARG A 406 -14.51 -19.43 4.49
N LYS A 407 -15.69 -18.80 4.38
CA LYS A 407 -16.98 -19.50 4.50
C LYS A 407 -17.17 -20.57 3.43
N LYS A 408 -16.80 -20.26 2.18
CA LYS A 408 -16.82 -21.25 1.09
C LYS A 408 -15.85 -22.40 1.36
N LEU A 409 -14.62 -22.09 1.78
CA LEU A 409 -13.61 -23.09 2.13
C LEU A 409 -14.08 -24.00 3.26
N ALA A 410 -14.67 -23.44 4.32
CA ALA A 410 -15.26 -24.22 5.42
C ALA A 410 -16.34 -25.18 4.91
N GLY A 411 -17.21 -24.72 3.99
CA GLY A 411 -18.21 -25.57 3.35
C GLY A 411 -17.60 -26.71 2.53
N VAL A 412 -16.59 -26.43 1.71
CA VAL A 412 -15.88 -27.46 0.93
C VAL A 412 -15.15 -28.46 1.82
N ALA A 413 -14.59 -27.99 2.94
CA ALA A 413 -13.89 -28.82 3.92
C ALA A 413 -14.83 -29.55 4.90
N ASN A 414 -16.15 -29.40 4.75
CA ASN A 414 -17.17 -29.95 5.64
C ASN A 414 -16.99 -29.55 7.11
N LEU A 415 -16.50 -28.35 7.38
CA LEU A 415 -16.40 -27.78 8.73
C LEU A 415 -17.76 -27.22 9.15
N THR A 416 -18.47 -27.94 10.03
CA THR A 416 -19.86 -27.62 10.39
C THR A 416 -19.99 -26.59 11.52
N ASN A 417 -18.91 -26.31 12.27
CA ASN A 417 -18.97 -25.52 13.51
C ASN A 417 -18.38 -24.10 13.39
N ILE A 418 -18.28 -23.54 12.18
CA ILE A 418 -17.80 -22.17 11.98
C ILE A 418 -18.94 -21.16 12.17
N LYS A 419 -18.89 -20.40 13.28
CA LYS A 419 -19.78 -19.30 13.60
C LYS A 419 -19.26 -17.99 13.02
N ASP A 420 -20.12 -17.23 12.36
CA ASP A 420 -19.74 -16.02 11.63
C ASP A 420 -19.14 -14.93 12.52
N GLY A 421 -19.76 -14.68 13.69
CA GLY A 421 -19.26 -13.68 14.64
C GLY A 421 -17.86 -13.99 15.18
N ILE A 422 -17.56 -15.27 15.45
CA ILE A 422 -16.24 -15.71 15.91
C ILE A 422 -15.20 -15.53 14.80
N LEU A 423 -15.55 -15.94 13.58
CA LEU A 423 -14.70 -15.75 12.41
C LEU A 423 -14.40 -14.27 12.17
N VAL A 424 -15.40 -13.39 12.25
CA VAL A 424 -15.22 -11.94 12.12
C VAL A 424 -14.33 -11.38 13.22
N LYS A 425 -14.57 -11.74 14.49
CA LYS A 425 -13.73 -11.28 15.62
C LYS A 425 -12.27 -11.68 15.44
N LEU A 426 -12.00 -12.91 15.01
CA LEU A 426 -10.64 -13.39 14.70
C LEU A 426 -10.04 -12.66 13.50
N MET A 427 -10.79 -12.45 12.43
CA MET A 427 -10.35 -11.70 11.26
C MET A 427 -10.01 -10.24 11.59
N ILE A 428 -10.73 -9.62 12.53
CA ILE A 428 -10.42 -8.26 12.96
C ILE A 428 -9.09 -8.23 13.71
N LEU A 429 -8.83 -9.22 14.58
CA LEU A 429 -7.53 -9.34 15.22
C LEU A 429 -6.41 -9.55 14.20
N GLU A 430 -6.63 -10.41 13.20
CA GLU A 430 -5.70 -10.65 12.09
C GLU A 430 -5.32 -9.35 11.37
N TYR A 431 -6.30 -8.52 11.00
CA TYR A 431 -6.05 -7.26 10.27
C TYR A 431 -5.48 -6.15 11.16
N SER A 432 -5.92 -6.05 12.41
CA SER A 432 -5.54 -4.95 13.30
C SER A 432 -4.24 -5.22 14.07
N ASN A 433 -3.93 -6.50 14.33
CA ASN A 433 -2.76 -6.93 15.08
C ASN A 433 -2.37 -8.39 14.78
N ASP A 434 -1.71 -8.58 13.64
CA ASP A 434 -1.22 -9.89 13.16
C ASP A 434 -0.34 -10.62 14.19
N LYS A 435 0.49 -9.91 14.98
CA LYS A 435 1.31 -10.52 16.04
C LYS A 435 0.45 -11.21 17.09
N LYS A 436 -0.62 -10.54 17.55
CA LYS A 436 -1.54 -11.09 18.57
C LYS A 436 -2.45 -12.18 18.01
N PHE A 437 -2.80 -12.10 16.74
CA PHE A 437 -3.46 -13.19 16.03
C PHE A 437 -2.61 -14.46 15.99
N ARG A 438 -1.30 -14.34 15.72
CA ARG A 438 -0.35 -15.48 15.73
C ARG A 438 -0.13 -16.04 17.13
N GLU A 439 0.00 -15.18 18.13
CA GLU A 439 0.11 -15.61 19.53
C GLU A 439 -1.12 -16.44 19.94
N LEU A 440 -2.33 -16.00 19.58
CA LEU A 440 -3.55 -16.75 19.80
C LEU A 440 -3.57 -18.11 19.07
N TYR A 441 -3.01 -18.16 17.86
CA TYR A 441 -2.82 -19.41 17.12
C TYR A 441 -1.88 -20.39 17.86
N GLU A 442 -0.79 -19.89 18.45
CA GLU A 442 0.15 -20.71 19.21
C GLU A 442 -0.49 -21.27 20.48
N TRP A 443 -1.25 -20.44 21.22
CA TRP A 443 -1.97 -20.88 22.41
C TRP A 443 -2.98 -21.98 22.11
N GLN A 444 -3.83 -21.81 21.08
CA GLN A 444 -4.79 -22.86 20.75
C GLN A 444 -4.09 -24.15 20.31
N ALA A 445 -2.98 -24.05 19.58
CA ALA A 445 -2.24 -25.21 19.12
C ALA A 445 -1.63 -26.01 20.28
N ALA A 446 -1.16 -25.31 21.32
CA ALA A 446 -0.64 -25.91 22.54
C ALA A 446 -1.74 -26.46 23.47
N GLN A 447 -2.98 -25.95 23.37
CA GLN A 447 -4.06 -26.17 24.34
C GLN A 447 -5.28 -26.87 23.73
N ASN A 448 -5.07 -27.77 22.77
CA ASN A 448 -6.14 -28.57 22.13
C ASN A 448 -7.31 -27.72 21.59
N GLY A 449 -7.01 -26.53 21.07
CA GLY A 449 -7.98 -25.66 20.42
C GLY A 449 -8.62 -24.60 21.31
N VAL A 450 -8.48 -24.67 22.64
CA VAL A 450 -9.14 -23.77 23.58
C VAL A 450 -8.10 -23.00 24.41
N PRO A 451 -7.72 -21.77 24.02
CA PRO A 451 -6.79 -20.93 24.76
C PRO A 451 -7.34 -20.47 26.11
N LYS A 452 -6.69 -20.84 27.22
CA LYS A 452 -7.06 -20.44 28.58
C LYS A 452 -6.74 -18.98 28.89
N GLU A 453 -5.73 -18.41 28.22
CA GLU A 453 -5.34 -17.01 28.38
C GLU A 453 -6.48 -16.07 27.98
N ILE A 454 -7.19 -16.39 26.90
CA ILE A 454 -8.33 -15.59 26.43
C ILE A 454 -9.47 -15.60 27.45
N GLU A 455 -9.76 -16.74 28.06
CA GLU A 455 -10.75 -16.84 29.14
C GLU A 455 -10.40 -15.89 30.29
N GLN A 456 -9.14 -15.89 30.73
CA GLN A 456 -8.66 -14.97 31.79
C GLN A 456 -8.75 -13.50 31.37
N PHE A 457 -8.46 -13.19 30.09
CA PHE A 457 -8.45 -11.82 29.60
C PHE A 457 -9.86 -11.26 29.42
N GLU A 458 -10.81 -12.07 28.94
CA GLU A 458 -12.22 -11.70 28.84
C GLU A 458 -12.83 -11.52 30.25
N GLU A 459 -12.45 -12.37 31.23
CA GLU A 459 -12.82 -12.18 32.65
C GLU A 459 -12.25 -10.89 33.25
N ALA A 460 -10.99 -10.55 32.94
CA ALA A 460 -10.32 -9.34 33.39
C ALA A 460 -11.02 -8.05 32.94
N ILE A 461 -11.74 -8.08 31.82
CA ILE A 461 -12.41 -6.91 31.24
C ILE A 461 -13.91 -6.89 31.50
N SER A 462 -14.52 -8.04 31.81
CA SER A 462 -15.95 -8.12 32.12
C SER A 462 -16.33 -7.19 33.27
N ASP A 463 -17.41 -6.43 33.05
CA ASP A 463 -18.00 -5.51 34.02
C ASP A 463 -18.84 -6.24 35.09
N GLU A 464 -19.24 -7.49 34.85
CA GLU A 464 -20.04 -8.30 35.79
C GLU A 464 -19.26 -8.70 37.05
N PHE A 465 -17.91 -8.68 37.02
CA PHE A 465 -17.05 -9.13 38.12
C PHE A 465 -16.42 -7.98 38.93
N LYS A 466 -17.02 -6.78 38.91
CA LYS A 466 -16.48 -5.57 39.58
C LYS A 466 -16.25 -5.68 41.10
N GLU A 467 -16.82 -6.68 41.77
CA GLU A 467 -16.64 -6.90 43.22
C GLU A 467 -15.63 -8.01 43.60
N ASN A 468 -15.01 -8.69 42.62
CA ASN A 468 -14.12 -9.80 42.92
C ASN A 468 -12.68 -9.33 43.22
N LYS A 469 -12.23 -9.46 44.47
CA LYS A 469 -10.86 -9.10 44.90
C LYS A 469 -9.73 -9.87 44.19
N ASN A 470 -10.07 -10.92 43.45
CA ASN A 470 -9.14 -11.77 42.69
C ASN A 470 -9.22 -11.60 41.17
N LYS A 471 -9.70 -10.45 40.67
CA LYS A 471 -9.80 -10.22 39.22
C LYS A 471 -8.43 -10.38 38.53
N PRO A 472 -8.28 -11.26 37.52
CA PRO A 472 -7.02 -11.40 36.81
C PRO A 472 -6.63 -10.08 36.13
N THR A 473 -5.34 -9.78 36.10
CA THR A 473 -4.78 -8.59 35.43
C THR A 473 -4.35 -8.92 34.00
N LEU A 474 -4.68 -8.05 33.05
CA LEU A 474 -4.19 -8.17 31.68
C LEU A 474 -2.66 -7.96 31.63
N PRO A 475 -1.92 -8.79 30.88
CA PRO A 475 -0.53 -8.53 30.54
C PRO A 475 -0.34 -7.16 29.87
N GLU A 476 0.82 -6.52 30.09
CA GLU A 476 1.10 -5.18 29.54
C GLU A 476 0.91 -5.11 28.02
N ASP A 477 1.35 -6.14 27.31
CA ASP A 477 1.29 -6.23 25.85
C ASP A 477 -0.12 -6.52 25.29
N TRP A 478 -1.06 -6.94 26.14
CA TRP A 478 -2.50 -7.07 25.86
C TRP A 478 -3.34 -5.93 26.47
N SER A 479 -2.72 -5.05 27.25
CA SER A 479 -3.42 -4.00 28.01
C SER A 479 -3.76 -2.73 27.20
N ASN A 480 -3.36 -2.66 25.93
CA ASN A 480 -3.57 -1.48 25.10
C ASN A 480 -5.07 -1.23 24.83
N PRO A 481 -5.50 0.03 24.62
CA PRO A 481 -6.93 0.35 24.49
C PRO A 481 -7.65 -0.39 23.35
N ARG A 482 -6.96 -0.68 22.24
CA ARG A 482 -7.57 -1.37 21.09
C ARG A 482 -7.83 -2.85 21.37
N LEU A 483 -6.86 -3.54 21.98
CA LEU A 483 -7.00 -4.95 22.36
C LEU A 483 -8.02 -5.12 23.47
N LYS A 484 -8.08 -4.19 24.43
CA LYS A 484 -9.14 -4.19 25.45
C LYS A 484 -10.53 -4.13 24.83
N ARG A 485 -10.74 -3.21 23.88
CA ARG A 485 -12.01 -3.12 23.16
C ARG A 485 -12.30 -4.38 22.35
N TRP A 486 -11.31 -4.92 21.65
CA TRP A 486 -11.45 -6.19 20.92
C TRP A 486 -11.85 -7.36 21.83
N LEU A 487 -11.25 -7.48 23.01
CA LEU A 487 -11.63 -8.48 24.01
C LEU A 487 -13.06 -8.27 24.52
N SER A 488 -13.51 -7.03 24.68
CA SER A 488 -14.90 -6.70 25.04
C SER A 488 -15.92 -6.96 23.93
N MET A 489 -15.49 -7.21 22.69
CA MET A 489 -16.41 -7.47 21.57
C MET A 489 -17.10 -8.83 21.74
N GLU A 490 -18.41 -8.87 21.54
CA GLU A 490 -19.11 -10.13 21.35
C GLU A 490 -18.90 -10.68 19.92
N PRO A 491 -18.89 -12.01 19.71
CA PRO A 491 -19.01 -13.06 20.73
C PRO A 491 -17.71 -13.27 21.53
N VAL A 492 -17.83 -13.72 22.77
CA VAL A 492 -16.69 -14.18 23.58
C VAL A 492 -16.04 -15.42 22.95
N LEU A 493 -14.72 -15.53 23.11
CA LEU A 493 -13.93 -16.65 22.59
C LEU A 493 -13.67 -17.72 23.66
N SER A 494 -13.91 -17.41 24.93
CA SER A 494 -13.81 -18.38 26.02
C SER A 494 -14.63 -19.66 25.73
N GLY A 495 -13.99 -20.82 25.92
CA GLY A 495 -14.59 -22.14 25.71
C GLY A 495 -14.82 -22.54 24.24
N VAL A 496 -14.40 -21.72 23.26
CA VAL A 496 -14.55 -22.01 21.83
C VAL A 496 -13.32 -22.77 21.33
N ASP A 497 -13.54 -23.87 20.60
CA ASP A 497 -12.48 -24.55 19.84
C ASP A 497 -12.14 -23.76 18.57
N LEU A 498 -10.92 -23.20 18.53
CA LEU A 498 -10.46 -22.32 17.47
C LEU A 498 -9.76 -23.05 16.31
N ARG A 499 -9.56 -24.36 16.39
CA ARG A 499 -8.76 -25.12 15.41
C ARG A 499 -9.26 -24.95 13.98
N ASP A 500 -10.57 -25.12 13.77
CA ASP A 500 -11.19 -25.01 12.45
C ASP A 500 -11.09 -23.58 11.88
N TYR A 501 -11.17 -22.57 12.75
CA TYR A 501 -11.04 -21.16 12.35
C TYR A 501 -9.61 -20.83 11.89
N PHE A 502 -8.60 -21.34 12.59
CA PHE A 502 -7.21 -21.18 12.18
C PHE A 502 -6.84 -22.05 10.98
N TRP A 503 -7.51 -23.19 10.78
CA TRP A 503 -7.33 -24.02 9.60
C TRP A 503 -7.80 -23.29 8.32
N ILE A 504 -8.93 -22.59 8.35
CA ILE A 504 -9.40 -21.78 7.21
C ILE A 504 -8.64 -20.46 7.03
N ALA A 505 -7.82 -20.06 8.01
CA ALA A 505 -6.95 -18.87 7.97
C ALA A 505 -5.46 -19.21 7.76
N ARG A 506 -5.15 -20.45 7.35
CA ARG A 506 -3.78 -20.98 7.30
C ARG A 506 -2.89 -20.29 6.26
N ASP A 507 -3.48 -19.67 5.24
CA ASP A 507 -2.80 -18.84 4.24
C ASP A 507 -2.05 -17.66 4.89
N ARG A 508 -2.63 -17.05 5.92
CA ARG A 508 -2.06 -15.90 6.64
C ARG A 508 -1.00 -16.27 7.67
N LEU A 509 -1.10 -17.50 8.15
CA LEU A 509 -0.14 -18.09 9.06
C LEU A 509 1.14 -18.55 8.34
N GLN A 510 1.21 -18.53 6.99
CA GLN A 510 2.37 -19.04 6.23
C GLN A 510 3.71 -18.40 6.61
N SER A 511 3.75 -17.11 6.98
CA SER A 511 4.96 -16.46 7.49
C SER A 511 5.32 -16.83 8.94
N SER A 512 4.44 -17.51 9.67
CA SER A 512 4.70 -18.18 10.96
C SER A 512 4.63 -19.70 10.86
N ILE A 513 4.48 -20.24 9.65
CA ILE A 513 4.81 -21.64 9.34
C ILE A 513 6.33 -21.80 9.17
N THR A 514 7.12 -20.77 9.46
CA THR A 514 8.52 -20.96 9.88
C THR A 514 8.54 -21.58 11.28
N GLY A 515 8.50 -22.91 11.31
CA GLY A 515 9.24 -23.67 12.32
C GLY A 515 8.45 -24.55 13.28
N MET A 516 7.12 -24.67 13.24
CA MET A 516 6.43 -25.65 14.13
C MET A 516 5.38 -26.53 13.46
N SER A 517 4.50 -26.03 12.57
CA SER A 517 3.40 -26.86 12.02
C SER A 517 3.83 -27.85 10.92
N LEU A 518 5.03 -27.67 10.34
CA LEU A 518 5.61 -28.56 9.34
C LEU A 518 6.99 -29.07 9.72
N VAL A 519 7.38 -29.04 11.00
CA VAL A 519 8.63 -29.69 11.42
C VAL A 519 8.43 -31.19 11.27
N PRO A 520 9.19 -31.87 10.38
CA PRO A 520 9.12 -33.32 10.27
C PRO A 520 9.31 -33.94 11.65
N GLN A 521 8.54 -34.99 11.97
CA GLN A 521 8.62 -35.65 13.29
C GLN A 521 10.06 -36.09 13.61
N ILE A 522 10.84 -36.43 12.57
CA ILE A 522 12.25 -36.76 12.71
C ILE A 522 13.08 -35.58 13.22
N VAL A 523 12.87 -34.36 12.70
CA VAL A 523 13.58 -33.15 13.14
C VAL A 523 13.23 -32.80 14.59
N ARG A 524 11.96 -32.96 14.99
CA ARG A 524 11.55 -32.75 16.40
C ARG A 524 12.23 -33.73 17.35
N ARG A 525 12.23 -35.02 17.00
CA ARG A 525 12.87 -36.07 17.80
C ARG A 525 14.38 -35.81 17.95
N VAL A 526 15.02 -35.37 16.87
CA VAL A 526 16.45 -35.02 16.87
C VAL A 526 16.72 -33.79 17.74
N LEU A 527 15.89 -32.74 17.67
CA LEU A 527 16.02 -31.57 18.53
C LEU A 527 15.91 -31.92 20.03
N GLU A 528 14.92 -32.73 20.40
CA GLU A 528 14.75 -33.21 21.77
C GLU A 528 15.96 -34.03 22.23
N GLY A 529 16.47 -34.91 21.36
CA GLY A 529 17.65 -35.71 21.64
C GLY A 529 18.91 -34.87 21.81
N LEU A 530 19.11 -33.85 20.96
CA LEU A 530 20.27 -32.94 20.98
C LEU A 530 20.29 -32.04 22.23
N THR A 531 19.12 -31.57 22.67
CA THR A 531 18.99 -30.69 23.84
C THR A 531 18.85 -31.46 25.16
N SER A 532 18.69 -32.79 25.09
CA SER A 532 18.63 -33.66 26.26
C SER A 532 19.91 -33.58 27.11
N LYS A 533 19.75 -33.63 28.44
CA LYS A 533 20.89 -33.73 29.38
C LYS A 533 21.57 -35.11 29.33
N ASN A 534 20.91 -36.12 28.76
CA ASN A 534 21.46 -37.47 28.59
C ASN A 534 22.46 -37.53 27.43
N SER A 535 23.72 -37.84 27.72
CA SER A 535 24.79 -37.92 26.71
C SER A 535 24.56 -38.98 25.64
N ALA A 536 23.96 -40.12 25.99
CA ALA A 536 23.67 -41.18 25.02
C ALA A 536 22.61 -40.76 24.00
N MET A 537 21.57 -40.05 24.45
CA MET A 537 20.52 -39.51 23.57
C MET A 537 21.08 -38.43 22.63
N ARG A 538 22.00 -37.58 23.12
CA ARG A 538 22.67 -36.58 22.28
C ARG A 538 23.49 -37.22 21.17
N VAL A 539 24.25 -38.27 21.48
CA VAL A 539 25.08 -38.96 20.48
C VAL A 539 24.21 -39.57 19.36
N ASP A 540 23.09 -40.21 19.72
CA ASP A 540 22.14 -40.77 18.74
C ASP A 540 21.48 -39.69 17.88
N ALA A 541 21.13 -38.55 18.49
CA ALA A 541 20.55 -37.42 17.79
C ALA A 541 21.53 -36.71 16.85
N VAL A 542 22.81 -36.58 17.24
CA VAL A 542 23.87 -36.05 16.37
C VAL A 542 24.07 -36.95 15.15
N LYS A 543 24.05 -38.27 15.34
CA LYS A 543 24.15 -39.21 14.22
C LYS A 543 22.96 -39.06 13.26
N SER A 544 21.75 -38.97 13.80
CA SER A 544 20.53 -38.76 13.01
C SER A 544 20.58 -37.42 12.26
N ALA A 545 21.07 -36.34 12.87
CA ALA A 545 21.23 -35.04 12.23
C ALA A 545 22.25 -35.05 11.08
N GLY A 546 23.25 -35.95 11.13
CA GLY A 546 24.21 -36.12 10.03
C GLY A 546 23.62 -36.76 8.77
N GLU A 547 22.43 -37.35 8.86
CA GLU A 547 21.70 -37.97 7.75
C GLU A 547 20.66 -37.04 7.12
N PHE A 548 20.46 -35.83 7.68
CA PHE A 548 19.46 -34.87 7.22
C PHE A 548 19.85 -34.22 5.89
N ASP A 549 18.83 -33.89 5.08
CA ASP A 549 19.02 -33.06 3.90
C ASP A 549 19.19 -31.57 4.27
N GLU A 550 19.50 -30.72 3.27
CA GLU A 550 19.73 -29.29 3.48
C GLU A 550 18.51 -28.56 4.08
N THR A 551 17.30 -28.97 3.70
CA THR A 551 16.06 -28.36 4.18
C THR A 551 15.78 -28.76 5.63
N GLU A 552 15.98 -30.03 5.97
CA GLU A 552 15.85 -30.55 7.33
C GLU A 552 16.87 -29.94 8.29
N LEU A 553 18.11 -29.73 7.83
CA LEU A 553 19.16 -29.04 8.58
C LEU A 553 18.83 -27.57 8.81
N GLU A 554 18.32 -26.86 7.81
CA GLU A 554 17.89 -25.46 7.94
C GLU A 554 16.81 -25.32 9.02
N ILE A 555 15.81 -26.21 9.00
CA ILE A 555 14.74 -26.25 10.02
C ILE A 555 15.31 -26.56 11.41
N LEU A 556 16.22 -27.53 11.51
CA LEU A 556 16.87 -27.89 12.79
C LEU A 556 17.68 -26.72 13.36
N TYR A 557 18.40 -25.99 12.51
CA TYR A 557 19.21 -24.84 12.91
C TYR A 557 18.37 -23.65 13.36
N ASP A 558 17.29 -23.34 12.67
CA ASP A 558 16.32 -22.32 13.11
C ASP A 558 15.73 -22.66 14.48
N LEU A 559 15.39 -23.94 14.71
CA LEU A 559 14.88 -24.39 16.02
C LEU A 559 15.93 -24.28 17.14
N LEU A 560 17.17 -24.68 16.88
CA LEU A 560 18.27 -24.56 17.85
C LEU A 560 18.59 -23.09 18.16
N ASP A 561 18.61 -22.23 17.15
CA ASP A 561 18.85 -20.80 17.30
C ASP A 561 17.78 -20.13 18.17
N ARG A 562 16.49 -20.36 17.87
CA ARG A 562 15.38 -19.86 18.68
C ARG A 562 15.44 -20.37 20.11
N ASN A 563 15.72 -21.66 20.31
CA ASN A 563 15.85 -22.23 21.66
C ASN A 563 17.00 -21.57 22.44
N THR A 564 18.13 -21.33 21.78
CA THR A 564 19.29 -20.65 22.39
C THR A 564 18.98 -19.19 22.71
N LYS A 565 18.27 -18.47 21.83
CA LYS A 565 17.86 -17.08 22.06
C LYS A 565 16.81 -16.93 23.16
N HIS A 566 15.89 -17.89 23.29
CA HIS A 566 14.89 -17.90 24.35
C HIS A 566 15.51 -18.19 25.72
N ASN A 567 16.49 -19.10 25.77
CA ASN A 567 17.15 -19.54 27.00
C ASN A 567 18.68 -19.35 26.91
N PRO A 568 19.19 -18.10 26.80
CA PRO A 568 20.59 -17.84 26.48
C PRO A 568 21.58 -18.27 27.56
N SER A 569 21.11 -18.45 28.81
CA SER A 569 21.88 -18.93 29.95
C SER A 569 21.95 -20.46 30.06
N GLU A 570 21.15 -21.21 29.28
CA GLU A 570 21.21 -22.67 29.27
C GLU A 570 22.30 -23.17 28.34
N LYS A 571 23.23 -23.95 28.89
CA LYS A 571 24.37 -24.49 28.14
C LYS A 571 23.97 -25.57 27.11
N SER A 572 22.88 -26.29 27.36
CA SER A 572 22.41 -27.43 26.55
C SER A 572 22.27 -27.11 25.06
N ALA A 573 21.79 -25.91 24.72
CA ALA A 573 21.60 -25.49 23.34
C ALA A 573 22.93 -25.22 22.61
N TYR A 574 23.91 -24.63 23.30
CA TYR A 574 25.27 -24.45 22.77
C TYR A 574 26.01 -25.78 22.64
N ASP A 575 25.84 -26.68 23.62
CA ASP A 575 26.42 -28.04 23.59
C ASP A 575 25.87 -28.86 22.41
N ALA A 576 24.60 -28.66 22.03
CA ALA A 576 23.99 -29.28 20.86
C ALA A 576 24.69 -28.83 19.56
N LEU A 577 24.78 -27.52 19.32
CA LEU A 577 25.46 -26.96 18.15
C LEU A 577 26.94 -27.37 18.09
N ARG A 578 27.63 -27.37 19.24
CA ARG A 578 29.00 -27.87 19.35
C ARG A 578 29.11 -29.34 18.94
N SER A 579 28.20 -30.20 19.42
CA SER A 579 28.23 -31.63 19.12
C SER A 579 28.03 -31.91 17.62
N LEU A 580 27.21 -31.09 16.94
CA LEU A 580 27.05 -31.14 15.48
C LEU A 580 28.35 -30.75 14.74
N ILE A 581 29.08 -29.75 15.24
CA ILE A 581 30.39 -29.38 14.68
C ILE A 581 31.41 -30.50 14.91
N GLU A 582 31.43 -31.11 16.10
CA GLU A 582 32.31 -32.25 16.41
C GLU A 582 32.05 -33.45 15.48
N ALA A 583 30.81 -33.64 15.04
CA ALA A 583 30.42 -34.65 14.06
C ALA A 583 30.55 -34.24 12.58
N ASN A 584 31.03 -33.02 12.28
CA ASN A 584 31.16 -32.48 10.91
C ASN A 584 29.83 -32.33 10.15
N VAL A 585 28.73 -32.01 10.85
CA VAL A 585 27.45 -31.71 10.19
C VAL A 585 27.56 -30.37 9.45
N SER A 586 27.10 -30.34 8.18
CA SER A 586 27.21 -29.19 7.29
C SER A 586 26.51 -27.95 7.85
N GLY A 587 27.12 -26.77 7.77
CA GLY A 587 26.51 -25.52 8.21
C GLY A 587 26.56 -25.24 9.73
N ALA A 588 26.84 -26.25 10.58
CA ALA A 588 26.82 -26.11 12.03
C ALA A 588 27.78 -25.02 12.58
N VAL A 589 28.94 -24.84 11.95
CA VAL A 589 29.93 -23.81 12.33
C VAL A 589 29.36 -22.40 12.12
N SER A 590 28.80 -22.15 10.94
CA SER A 590 28.19 -20.87 10.60
C SER A 590 27.03 -20.56 11.53
N GLN A 591 26.21 -21.57 11.83
CA GLN A 591 25.07 -21.41 12.73
C GLN A 591 25.50 -21.04 14.15
N LEU A 592 26.50 -21.73 14.72
CA LEU A 592 26.99 -21.40 16.06
C LEU A 592 27.59 -19.98 16.13
N VAL A 593 28.32 -19.56 15.09
CA VAL A 593 28.87 -18.21 15.02
C VAL A 593 27.75 -17.16 14.96
N ALA A 594 26.73 -17.37 14.14
CA ALA A 594 25.58 -16.46 14.02
C ALA A 594 24.82 -16.36 15.35
N THR A 595 24.45 -17.50 15.93
CA THR A 595 23.68 -17.60 17.19
C THR A 595 24.39 -16.85 18.33
N VAL A 596 25.69 -17.09 18.51
CA VAL A 596 26.47 -16.47 19.60
C VAL A 596 26.70 -14.96 19.35
N SER A 597 26.77 -14.52 18.09
CA SER A 597 26.94 -13.10 17.76
C SER A 597 25.70 -12.26 18.06
N GLU A 598 24.51 -12.86 18.01
CA GLU A 598 23.23 -12.17 18.21
C GLU A 598 22.78 -12.13 19.68
N ILE A 599 23.36 -12.98 20.53
CA ILE A 599 23.04 -13.03 21.96
C ILE A 599 23.91 -12.02 22.73
N PRO A 600 23.33 -11.20 23.64
CA PRO A 600 24.11 -10.30 24.48
C PRO A 600 25.21 -11.05 25.26
N PRO A 601 26.50 -10.65 25.17
CA PRO A 601 27.61 -11.40 25.78
C PRO A 601 27.51 -11.64 27.30
N ALA A 602 26.74 -10.81 28.01
CA ALA A 602 26.48 -10.97 29.44
C ALA A 602 25.55 -12.15 29.78
N ALA A 603 24.70 -12.56 28.84
CA ALA A 603 23.76 -13.67 29.01
C ALA A 603 24.40 -15.04 28.69
N ILE A 604 25.55 -15.05 28.02
CA ILE A 604 26.23 -16.27 27.55
C ILE A 604 26.99 -16.94 28.70
N PRO A 605 26.82 -18.25 28.95
CA PRO A 605 27.54 -18.95 30.00
C PRO A 605 29.06 -18.93 29.77
N PRO A 606 29.88 -18.71 30.82
CA PRO A 606 31.34 -18.60 30.66
C PRO A 606 31.99 -19.84 30.05
N ALA A 607 31.43 -21.02 30.32
CA ALA A 607 31.89 -22.29 29.79
C ALA A 607 31.86 -22.35 28.26
N VAL A 608 30.89 -21.68 27.61
CA VAL A 608 30.77 -21.64 26.14
C VAL A 608 32.00 -21.03 25.50
N GLY A 609 32.56 -19.97 26.11
CA GLY A 609 33.80 -19.36 25.64
C GLY A 609 34.99 -20.31 25.69
N GLY A 610 35.10 -21.11 26.77
CA GLY A 610 36.14 -22.13 26.87
C GLY A 610 35.94 -23.28 25.88
N ASP A 611 34.69 -23.65 25.63
CA ASP A 611 34.31 -24.71 24.71
C ASP A 611 34.60 -24.35 23.25
N ILE A 612 34.38 -23.09 22.83
CA ILE A 612 34.76 -22.60 21.50
C ILE A 612 36.29 -22.70 21.31
N ILE A 613 37.09 -22.32 22.31
CA ILE A 613 38.54 -22.43 22.22
C ILE A 613 39.01 -23.88 22.18
N ALA A 614 38.36 -24.77 22.95
CA ALA A 614 38.63 -26.20 22.92
C ALA A 614 38.29 -26.81 21.55
N LEU A 615 37.17 -26.39 20.95
CA LEU A 615 36.71 -26.82 19.63
C LEU A 615 37.71 -26.42 18.53
N ILE A 616 38.18 -25.18 18.53
CA ILE A 616 39.20 -24.69 17.58
C ILE A 616 40.52 -25.46 17.73
N LYS A 617 40.89 -25.82 18.95
CA LYS A 617 42.09 -26.64 19.21
C LYS A 617 41.93 -28.06 18.66
N ALA A 618 40.75 -28.64 18.82
CA ALA A 618 40.45 -29.98 18.33
C ALA A 618 40.32 -30.03 16.80
N LYS A 619 39.82 -28.94 16.18
CA LYS A 619 39.58 -28.80 14.74
C LYS A 619 40.12 -27.46 14.21
N PRO A 620 41.41 -27.36 13.88
CA PRO A 620 42.02 -26.13 13.41
C PRO A 620 41.35 -25.53 12.15
N GLU A 621 40.72 -26.37 11.31
CA GLU A 621 40.01 -26.01 10.10
C GLU A 621 38.78 -25.10 10.34
N VAL A 622 38.13 -25.20 11.50
CA VAL A 622 36.97 -24.35 11.83
C VAL A 622 37.37 -23.01 12.45
N SER A 623 38.66 -22.72 12.60
CA SER A 623 39.15 -21.52 13.29
C SER A 623 38.72 -20.20 12.64
N LYS A 624 38.75 -20.10 11.30
CA LYS A 624 38.53 -18.85 10.55
C LYS A 624 37.18 -18.17 10.87
N PRO A 625 36.02 -18.87 10.84
CA PRO A 625 34.74 -18.28 11.22
C PRO A 625 34.68 -17.73 12.65
N PHE A 626 35.38 -18.34 13.61
CA PHE A 626 35.34 -17.93 15.02
C PHE A 626 36.26 -16.75 15.36
N LEU A 627 37.20 -16.36 14.49
CA LEU A 627 38.19 -15.30 14.80
C LEU A 627 37.51 -13.97 15.16
N LYS A 628 36.59 -13.50 14.31
CA LYS A 628 35.87 -12.23 14.54
C LYS A 628 35.02 -12.28 15.82
N LEU A 629 34.38 -13.41 16.08
CA LEU A 629 33.56 -13.63 17.27
C LEU A 629 34.40 -13.65 18.55
N ILE A 630 35.58 -14.29 18.52
CA ILE A 630 36.48 -14.31 19.67
C ILE A 630 37.01 -12.90 19.96
N GLU A 631 37.38 -12.14 18.93
CA GLU A 631 37.81 -10.75 19.10
C GLU A 631 36.71 -9.85 19.67
N SER A 632 35.46 -10.00 19.21
CA SER A 632 34.33 -9.24 19.74
C SER A 632 34.08 -9.58 21.21
N LEU A 633 34.04 -10.86 21.57
CA LEU A 633 33.79 -11.32 22.94
C LEU A 633 34.92 -10.90 23.91
N LYS A 634 36.19 -10.95 23.49
CA LYS A 634 37.35 -10.51 24.28
C LYS A 634 37.31 -9.03 24.64
N LYS A 635 36.71 -8.18 23.79
CA LYS A 635 36.56 -6.74 24.04
C LYS A 635 35.50 -6.41 25.09
N THR A 636 34.67 -7.37 25.48
CA THR A 636 33.61 -7.17 26.48
C THR A 636 34.09 -7.50 27.89
N ASP A 637 33.66 -6.72 28.89
CA ASP A 637 33.96 -6.99 30.32
C ASP A 637 33.02 -8.07 30.93
N THR A 638 32.65 -9.07 30.13
CA THR A 638 31.72 -10.14 30.52
C THR A 638 32.45 -11.38 30.99
N GLN A 639 31.74 -12.25 31.72
CA GLN A 639 32.33 -13.50 32.24
C GLN A 639 32.80 -14.43 31.12
N VAL A 640 32.12 -14.48 29.97
CA VAL A 640 32.54 -15.26 28.80
C VAL A 640 33.79 -14.66 28.15
N GLY A 641 33.88 -13.33 28.01
CA GLY A 641 35.06 -12.64 27.49
C GLY A 641 36.29 -12.81 28.38
N LYS A 642 36.11 -12.74 29.71
CA LYS A 642 37.15 -13.03 30.71
C LYS A 642 37.65 -14.47 30.60
N MET A 643 36.76 -15.45 30.46
CA MET A 643 37.12 -16.86 30.34
C MET A 643 37.96 -17.13 29.08
N ILE A 644 37.57 -16.56 27.94
CA ILE A 644 38.33 -16.65 26.68
C ILE A 644 39.73 -16.06 26.86
N THR A 645 39.83 -14.87 27.46
CA THR A 645 41.11 -14.18 27.69
C THR A 645 42.02 -14.96 28.65
N LEU A 646 41.44 -15.61 29.67
CA LEU A 646 42.19 -16.37 30.68
C LEU A 646 42.77 -17.67 30.12
N ILE A 647 42.02 -18.35 29.24
CA ILE A 647 42.51 -19.55 28.54
C ILE A 647 43.62 -19.19 27.55
N ASP A 648 43.55 -18.02 26.92
CA ASP A 648 44.56 -17.54 25.98
C ASP A 648 45.85 -17.10 26.72
N LYS A 649 45.73 -16.44 27.88
CA LYS A 649 46.87 -16.05 28.72
C LYS A 649 47.62 -17.23 29.34
N LYS A 650 46.96 -18.37 29.58
CA LYS A 650 47.65 -19.61 30.03
C LYS A 650 48.55 -20.24 28.96
N LYS A 651 48.61 -19.68 27.75
CA LYS A 651 49.48 -20.09 26.64
C LYS A 651 50.63 -19.12 26.36
N GLY A 652 50.71 -17.99 27.07
CA GLY A 652 51.80 -17.01 26.95
C GLY A 652 53.03 -17.45 27.74
#